data_AF-A0A818JP66-F1
#
_entry.id   AF-A0A818JP66-F1
#
_cell.length_a   1.000
_cell.length_b   1.000
_cell.length_c   1.000
_cell.angle_alpha   90.00
_cell.angle_beta   90.00
_cell.angle_gamma   90.00
#
_symmetry.space_group_name_H-M   'P 1'
#
loop_
_entity.id
_entity.type
_entity.pdbx_description
1 polymer ?
#
loop_
_entity_poly.entity_id
_entity_poly.type
_entity_poly.pdbx_seq_one_letter_code
_entity_poly.pdbx_strand_id
1 'polypeptide(L)'
;MILESDDTDHDDNILFGNDTSTDDSEHGKNSKTVFIESKKKPSNTQSDSSYNFSNYLEIYEQIYKFYCHDEHKQWQLLFSDIIKQSSTPYQILYMFLDHTLSTTNNKKHKMVIPFIEQFKQIKPLNKNIELDETIKHNILLKICRRCLFSQLESIIDIFDLRSIDNRLIVINFINEQIEQHQDIIFISQLTKILKLFEINAIPFEKIIIPLILKSQWETIKLVVEDNKILQRKLLQTIDDLISTDKTKVRCLLAEYSIGINSNYIDIHILKRAARKLLKQYNFDLHDFPNLAMHEKISFLKTLFVRKYLERKNICDNEDDESWSEQIKELIHDNRDLQIKLIDLFVDYTDLDSGDEWARFYNLEDFEIPEQVRIHRQNILKNDTITRSISIKPSICLTKQLKDNIYKPTILLSDIVYIETDSDVDPFLNRFECARCNVGSHLPFVGFDCETFMDPTQRTLNSQIISTIQLASLLISRNQYLYGVFDMLALRLQFDIKSLAELAQRLFCSRDFILLTYNYACDTSSLIENYPSMNDALMQGTAVIDLFRVQQYILEHCPQVFPYYDVLLNSKSRGLSELVRLCFGRPLDKSMQTSDWRKRPLKQAQLIYSVLDARVLVDIALLIEKRTHSLQIPWSWSNFKGYIWTNKAFKKRVEIDV
;
A
#
# COMPACT_ATOMS: atom_id res chain seq x y z
N MET A 1 -32.98 13.63 -6.39
CA MET A 1 -32.32 14.49 -7.39
C MET A 1 -31.09 15.05 -6.74
N ILE A 2 -29.92 14.59 -7.17
CA ILE A 2 -28.69 15.33 -7.48
C ILE A 2 -27.77 14.25 -8.03
N LEU A 3 -27.61 14.30 -9.34
CA LEU A 3 -26.51 13.71 -10.10
C LEU A 3 -25.34 14.68 -9.93
N GLU A 4 -24.17 14.21 -9.54
CA GLU A 4 -22.92 14.84 -9.94
C GLU A 4 -21.93 13.76 -10.34
N SER A 5 -21.22 14.09 -11.41
CA SER A 5 -20.64 13.26 -12.44
C SER A 5 -19.21 12.84 -12.12
N ASP A 6 -18.86 11.67 -12.66
CA ASP A 6 -17.48 11.27 -12.95
C ASP A 6 -16.79 12.37 -13.79
N ASP A 7 -15.63 12.86 -13.33
CA ASP A 7 -14.68 13.56 -14.19
C ASP A 7 -13.40 12.75 -14.29
N THR A 8 -13.14 12.38 -15.54
CA THR A 8 -12.03 11.63 -16.09
C THR A 8 -10.75 12.46 -16.13
N ASP A 9 -9.63 11.83 -15.78
CA ASP A 9 -8.27 12.33 -15.98
C ASP A 9 -8.01 12.69 -17.46
N HIS A 10 -7.62 13.94 -17.70
CA HIS A 10 -6.88 14.33 -18.90
C HIS A 10 -5.59 15.04 -18.51
N ASP A 11 -4.48 14.42 -18.90
CA ASP A 11 -3.16 15.04 -19.08
C ASP A 11 -3.29 16.25 -20.00
N ASP A 12 -2.71 17.39 -19.63
CA ASP A 12 -2.18 18.31 -20.63
C ASP A 12 -1.01 19.18 -20.12
N ASN A 13 0.01 19.21 -20.97
CA ASN A 13 1.27 19.91 -20.84
C ASN A 13 1.08 21.44 -20.89
N ILE A 14 1.77 22.18 -20.02
CA ILE A 14 1.95 23.63 -20.19
C ILE A 14 3.43 23.95 -20.46
N LEU A 15 3.67 24.22 -21.74
CA LEU A 15 4.84 24.88 -22.31
C LEU A 15 4.89 26.35 -21.85
N PHE A 16 6.04 26.80 -21.35
CA PHE A 16 6.33 28.21 -21.14
C PHE A 16 6.72 28.86 -22.48
N GLY A 17 5.87 29.76 -22.97
CA GLY A 17 6.16 30.69 -24.05
C GLY A 17 6.88 31.94 -23.53
N ASN A 18 7.95 32.30 -24.21
CA ASN A 18 8.63 33.58 -24.12
C ASN A 18 7.68 34.72 -24.54
N ASP A 19 7.80 35.87 -23.89
CA ASP A 19 7.63 37.14 -24.59
C ASP A 19 8.55 38.23 -24.02
N THR A 20 9.11 38.96 -24.96
CA THR A 20 10.16 39.98 -24.88
C THR A 20 9.57 41.39 -24.79
N SER A 21 10.47 42.37 -24.57
CA SER A 21 10.33 43.82 -24.79
C SER A 21 9.62 44.61 -23.68
N THR A 22 9.95 45.85 -23.32
CA THR A 22 11.02 46.83 -23.61
C THR A 22 10.80 47.94 -22.57
N ASP A 23 11.85 48.56 -22.02
CA ASP A 23 11.97 50.03 -22.02
C ASP A 23 13.25 50.53 -21.34
N ASP A 24 13.69 51.65 -21.90
CA ASP A 24 15.03 52.23 -21.89
C ASP A 24 15.29 53.29 -20.80
N SER A 25 16.60 53.55 -20.65
CA SER A 25 17.26 54.83 -20.32
C SER A 25 17.36 55.30 -18.87
N GLU A 26 18.58 55.50 -18.36
CA GLU A 26 19.26 56.81 -18.43
C GLU A 26 20.73 56.77 -17.96
N HIS A 27 21.48 57.78 -18.44
CA HIS A 27 22.92 57.96 -18.43
C HIS A 27 23.57 58.39 -17.10
N GLY A 28 24.87 58.09 -16.94
CA GLY A 28 25.76 58.80 -16.02
C GLY A 28 27.25 58.55 -16.32
N LYS A 29 27.97 59.60 -16.73
CA LYS A 29 29.31 59.63 -17.35
C LYS A 29 30.48 59.80 -16.35
N ASN A 30 31.68 59.47 -16.87
CA ASN A 30 33.02 60.08 -16.61
C ASN A 30 33.70 59.74 -15.27
N SER A 31 35.02 59.50 -15.18
CA SER A 31 36.14 60.13 -15.90
C SER A 31 37.44 59.30 -15.81
N LYS A 32 38.27 59.45 -16.84
CA LYS A 32 39.67 58.97 -16.93
C LYS A 32 40.61 59.87 -16.13
N THR A 33 41.69 59.30 -15.59
CA THR A 33 42.99 59.99 -15.58
C THR A 33 44.14 58.96 -15.63
N VAL A 34 45.01 59.18 -16.60
CA VAL A 34 46.26 58.45 -16.92
C VAL A 34 47.41 59.22 -16.29
N PHE A 35 48.44 58.60 -15.72
CA PHE A 35 49.83 59.12 -15.76
C PHE A 35 50.90 58.04 -15.40
N ILE A 36 51.68 57.69 -16.44
CA ILE A 36 53.13 57.44 -16.54
C ILE A 36 53.84 56.26 -15.82
N GLU A 37 54.49 55.45 -16.67
CA GLU A 37 55.54 54.45 -16.37
C GLU A 37 56.83 55.05 -15.78
N SER A 38 57.50 54.30 -14.90
CA SER A 38 58.97 54.26 -14.92
C SER A 38 59.50 52.88 -14.47
N LYS A 39 60.35 52.30 -15.33
CA LYS A 39 61.08 51.04 -15.11
C LYS A 39 62.25 51.25 -14.15
N LYS A 40 62.44 50.33 -13.19
CA LYS A 40 63.75 49.93 -12.65
C LYS A 40 63.68 48.49 -12.09
N LYS A 41 64.62 47.64 -12.53
CA LYS A 41 64.98 46.30 -12.02
C LYS A 41 66.45 46.39 -11.55
N PRO A 42 67.01 45.43 -10.81
CA PRO A 42 66.60 44.84 -9.53
C PRO A 42 67.77 44.90 -8.50
N SER A 43 67.52 44.55 -7.24
CA SER A 43 68.62 44.16 -6.34
C SER A 43 68.15 43.00 -5.46
N ASN A 44 68.91 41.91 -5.57
CA ASN A 44 68.74 40.64 -4.86
C ASN A 44 68.87 40.82 -3.35
N THR A 45 67.94 40.24 -2.59
CA THR A 45 68.24 39.51 -1.35
C THR A 45 67.18 38.42 -1.18
N GLN A 46 67.65 37.21 -0.89
CA GLN A 46 66.87 35.99 -0.73
C GLN A 46 66.12 35.95 0.60
N SER A 47 65.13 35.04 0.62
CA SER A 47 64.53 34.33 1.75
C SER A 47 63.55 35.09 2.64
N ASP A 48 62.32 35.20 2.14
CA ASP A 48 61.13 34.73 2.85
C ASP A 48 60.00 34.54 1.83
N SER A 49 59.90 33.34 1.25
CA SER A 49 58.80 32.99 0.35
C SER A 49 57.56 32.62 1.17
N SER A 50 57.05 33.58 1.93
CA SER A 50 55.62 33.55 2.27
C SER A 50 54.88 33.85 0.97
N TYR A 51 54.10 32.89 0.46
CA TYR A 51 53.25 33.14 -0.69
C TYR A 51 52.29 34.28 -0.34
N ASN A 52 52.50 35.43 -0.97
CA ASN A 52 51.66 36.60 -0.77
C ASN A 52 50.25 36.28 -1.33
N PHE A 53 49.24 36.31 -0.47
CA PHE A 53 47.84 35.92 -0.77
C PHE A 53 47.23 36.66 -1.97
N SER A 54 47.85 37.76 -2.42
CA SER A 54 47.43 38.56 -3.57
C SER A 54 47.49 37.84 -4.93
N ASN A 55 48.21 36.71 -5.04
CA ASN A 55 48.39 36.03 -6.34
C ASN A 55 47.67 34.67 -6.51
N TYR A 56 46.76 34.31 -5.60
CA TYR A 56 46.10 33.00 -5.65
C TYR A 56 45.22 32.82 -6.90
N LEU A 57 44.62 33.92 -7.39
CA LEU A 57 43.69 33.90 -8.52
C LEU A 57 44.41 33.60 -9.84
N GLU A 58 45.59 34.21 -10.07
CA GLU A 58 46.40 33.92 -11.26
C GLU A 58 46.86 32.46 -11.25
N ILE A 59 47.25 31.96 -10.08
CA ILE A 59 47.65 30.56 -9.89
C ILE A 59 46.47 29.62 -10.16
N TYR A 60 45.28 29.94 -9.65
CA TYR A 60 44.06 29.18 -9.94
C TYR A 60 43.78 29.13 -11.45
N GLU A 61 43.85 30.27 -12.15
CA GLU A 61 43.61 30.30 -13.60
C GLU A 61 44.68 29.54 -14.39
N GLN A 62 45.94 29.52 -13.94
CA GLN A 62 46.99 28.68 -14.53
C GLN A 62 46.68 27.19 -14.35
N ILE A 63 46.31 26.76 -13.15
CA ILE A 63 45.90 25.39 -12.86
C ILE A 63 44.67 25.01 -13.71
N TYR A 64 43.68 25.90 -13.81
CA TYR A 64 42.50 25.68 -14.65
C TYR A 64 42.86 25.56 -16.14
N LYS A 65 43.83 26.36 -16.62
CA LYS A 65 44.33 26.26 -18.00
C LYS A 65 44.95 24.91 -18.26
N PHE A 66 45.83 24.42 -17.38
CA PHE A 66 46.41 23.08 -17.49
C PHE A 66 45.34 21.99 -17.45
N TYR A 67 44.34 22.13 -16.57
CA TYR A 67 43.20 21.21 -16.52
C TYR A 67 42.40 21.19 -17.83
N CYS A 68 42.19 22.34 -18.47
CA CYS A 68 41.47 22.41 -19.76
C CYS A 68 42.23 21.81 -20.95
N HIS A 69 43.56 21.67 -20.85
CA HIS A 69 44.41 21.08 -21.89
C HIS A 69 44.74 19.60 -21.59
N ASP A 70 44.03 18.98 -20.64
CA ASP A 70 44.25 17.59 -20.18
C ASP A 70 45.68 17.34 -19.65
N GLU A 71 46.37 18.40 -19.22
CA GLU A 71 47.73 18.35 -18.66
C GLU A 71 47.70 17.96 -17.17
N HIS A 72 47.11 16.80 -16.86
CA HIS A 72 46.77 16.41 -15.49
C HIS A 72 47.95 16.44 -14.52
N LYS A 73 49.11 15.97 -14.98
CA LYS A 73 50.34 15.93 -14.18
C LYS A 73 50.83 17.34 -13.82
N GLN A 74 50.67 18.31 -14.70
CA GLN A 74 51.20 19.67 -14.50
C GLN A 74 50.39 20.41 -13.44
N TRP A 75 49.06 20.39 -13.52
CA TRP A 75 48.23 21.05 -12.52
C TRP A 75 48.32 20.36 -11.16
N GLN A 76 48.41 19.02 -11.11
CA GLN A 76 48.58 18.27 -9.86
C GLN A 76 49.89 18.61 -9.16
N LEU A 77 51.00 18.71 -9.91
CA LEU A 77 52.30 19.13 -9.36
C LEU A 77 52.23 20.55 -8.82
N LEU A 78 51.73 21.49 -9.63
CA LEU A 78 51.63 22.89 -9.23
C LEU A 78 50.76 23.06 -7.96
N PHE A 79 49.57 22.43 -7.94
CA PHE A 79 48.71 22.44 -6.76
C PHE A 79 49.40 21.81 -5.53
N SER A 80 50.07 20.68 -5.71
CA SER A 80 50.78 20.00 -4.62
C SER A 80 51.92 20.84 -4.04
N ASP A 81 52.68 21.52 -4.90
CA ASP A 81 53.78 22.39 -4.49
C ASP A 81 53.27 23.56 -3.65
N ILE A 82 52.16 24.19 -4.07
CA ILE A 82 51.53 25.30 -3.33
C ILE A 82 51.05 24.83 -1.95
N ILE A 83 50.35 23.70 -1.88
CA ILE A 83 49.83 23.16 -0.62
C ILE A 83 50.98 22.79 0.34
N LYS A 84 52.07 22.20 -0.17
CA LYS A 84 53.23 21.82 0.66
C LYS A 84 54.05 23.01 1.14
N GLN A 85 54.14 24.08 0.36
CA GLN A 85 54.91 25.29 0.70
C GLN A 85 54.10 26.29 1.55
N SER A 86 52.77 26.14 1.60
CA SER A 86 51.90 27.03 2.37
C SER A 86 51.96 26.74 3.87
N SER A 87 51.95 27.81 4.67
CA SER A 87 51.68 27.71 6.10
C SER A 87 50.22 27.35 6.38
N THR A 88 49.26 27.75 5.54
CA THR A 88 47.80 27.60 5.75
C THR A 88 47.13 26.76 4.65
N PRO A 89 47.45 25.47 4.50
CA PRO A 89 47.01 24.64 3.36
C PRO A 89 45.49 24.50 3.26
N TYR A 90 44.78 24.40 4.39
CA TYR A 90 43.32 24.28 4.42
C TYR A 90 42.60 25.56 3.97
N GLN A 91 43.17 26.73 4.26
CA GLN A 91 42.62 28.01 3.79
C GLN A 91 42.79 28.17 2.27
N ILE A 92 43.91 27.72 1.71
CA ILE A 92 44.11 27.70 0.26
C ILE A 92 43.07 26.79 -0.41
N LEU A 93 42.84 25.59 0.13
CA LEU A 93 41.81 24.70 -0.40
C LEU A 93 40.42 25.36 -0.34
N TYR A 94 40.06 26.00 0.78
CA TYR A 94 38.82 26.76 0.90
C TYR A 94 38.70 27.80 -0.22
N MET A 95 39.72 28.63 -0.43
CA MET A 95 39.70 29.68 -1.46
C MET A 95 39.54 29.11 -2.88
N PHE A 96 40.24 28.01 -3.18
CA PHE A 96 40.12 27.33 -4.46
C PHE A 96 38.72 26.77 -4.69
N LEU A 97 38.14 26.12 -3.67
CA LEU A 97 36.79 25.59 -3.74
C LEU A 97 35.73 26.68 -3.84
N ASP A 98 35.83 27.76 -3.05
CA ASP A 98 34.91 28.91 -3.10
C ASP A 98 34.96 29.59 -4.47
N HIS A 99 36.15 29.81 -5.03
CA HIS A 99 36.29 30.36 -6.37
C HIS A 99 35.72 29.41 -7.44
N THR A 100 35.93 28.09 -7.29
CA THR A 100 35.38 27.10 -8.22
C THR A 100 33.86 27.11 -8.23
N LEU A 101 33.24 27.11 -7.04
CA LEU A 101 31.80 27.00 -6.83
C LEU A 101 31.03 28.32 -7.06
N SER A 102 31.72 29.47 -7.00
CA SER A 102 31.12 30.78 -7.26
C SER A 102 31.02 31.12 -8.75
N THR A 103 31.70 30.38 -9.63
CA THR A 103 31.64 30.62 -11.07
C THR A 103 30.40 30.00 -11.72
N THR A 104 29.93 30.53 -12.85
CA THR A 104 28.89 29.92 -13.68
C THR A 104 29.43 28.88 -14.68
N ASN A 105 30.74 28.62 -14.66
CA ASN A 105 31.41 27.79 -15.65
C ASN A 105 31.39 26.31 -15.25
N ASN A 106 30.58 25.51 -15.93
CA ASN A 106 30.44 24.07 -15.69
C ASN A 106 31.77 23.28 -15.75
N LYS A 107 32.76 23.71 -16.55
CA LYS A 107 34.08 23.05 -16.57
C LYS A 107 34.87 23.34 -15.29
N LYS A 108 34.76 24.56 -14.73
CA LYS A 108 35.37 24.90 -13.43
C LYS A 108 34.75 24.06 -12.33
N HIS A 109 33.42 23.95 -12.26
CA HIS A 109 32.72 23.09 -11.28
C HIS A 109 33.24 21.64 -11.22
N LYS A 110 33.64 21.07 -12.36
CA LYS A 110 34.22 19.70 -12.41
C LYS A 110 35.56 19.58 -11.67
N MET A 111 36.26 20.68 -11.38
CA MET A 111 37.52 20.68 -10.64
C MET A 111 37.36 20.48 -9.12
N VAL A 112 36.15 20.58 -8.57
CA VAL A 112 35.91 20.36 -7.13
C VAL A 112 36.42 18.99 -6.68
N ILE A 113 36.07 17.93 -7.41
CA ILE A 113 36.50 16.55 -7.09
C ILE A 113 38.03 16.41 -7.22
N PRO A 114 38.67 16.77 -8.36
CA PRO A 114 40.12 16.75 -8.49
C PRO A 114 40.87 17.50 -7.38
N PHE A 115 40.40 18.67 -6.95
CA PHE A 115 41.03 19.41 -5.85
C PHE A 115 40.92 18.66 -4.51
N ILE A 116 39.74 18.15 -4.19
CA ILE A 116 39.51 17.36 -2.98
C ILE A 116 40.40 16.11 -2.96
N GLU A 117 40.43 15.34 -4.05
CA GLU A 117 41.23 14.12 -4.16
C GLU A 117 42.72 14.40 -4.07
N GLN A 118 43.21 15.41 -4.80
CA GLN A 118 44.62 15.77 -4.76
C GLN A 118 45.03 16.25 -3.37
N PHE A 119 44.18 17.05 -2.69
CA PHE A 119 44.44 17.49 -1.33
C PHE A 119 44.51 16.32 -0.34
N LYS A 120 43.60 15.33 -0.47
CA LYS A 120 43.64 14.10 0.33
C LYS A 120 44.93 13.30 0.11
N GLN A 121 45.46 13.27 -1.11
CA GLN A 121 46.73 12.58 -1.41
C GLN A 121 47.94 13.27 -0.79
N ILE A 122 47.93 14.61 -0.72
CA ILE A 122 49.05 15.40 -0.18
C ILE A 122 49.21 15.19 1.33
N LYS A 123 48.13 14.91 2.07
CA LYS A 123 48.11 14.69 3.53
C LYS A 123 48.95 15.74 4.30
N PRO A 124 48.57 17.03 4.26
CA PRO A 124 49.35 18.07 4.94
C PRO A 124 49.46 17.80 6.45
N LEU A 125 50.68 17.86 6.99
CA LEU A 125 51.02 17.52 8.38
C LEU A 125 50.43 18.50 9.42
N ASN A 126 50.16 19.74 9.03
CA ASN A 126 49.68 20.80 9.93
C ASN A 126 48.14 20.79 10.02
N LYS A 127 47.55 19.85 10.77
CA LYS A 127 46.11 19.90 11.11
C LYS A 127 45.74 21.03 12.09
N ASN A 128 46.72 21.54 12.86
CA ASN A 128 46.49 22.40 14.03
C ASN A 128 46.45 23.90 13.73
N ILE A 129 46.21 24.32 12.48
CA ILE A 129 45.89 25.74 12.24
C ILE A 129 44.39 25.82 12.31
N GLU A 130 43.90 26.27 13.47
CA GLU A 130 42.51 26.65 13.68
C GLU A 130 42.06 27.52 12.50
N LEU A 131 41.26 26.93 11.62
CA LEU A 131 40.46 27.73 10.69
C LEU A 131 39.62 28.65 11.58
N ASP A 132 39.73 29.95 11.32
CA ASP A 132 38.91 30.95 12.00
C ASP A 132 37.42 30.54 11.93
N GLU A 133 36.64 30.83 12.98
CA GLU A 133 35.21 30.50 13.04
C GLU A 133 34.47 31.07 11.83
N THR A 134 34.89 32.24 11.36
CA THR A 134 34.37 32.89 10.15
C THR A 134 34.61 32.05 8.89
N ILE A 135 35.77 31.41 8.76
CA ILE A 135 36.09 30.53 7.63
C ILE A 135 35.27 29.24 7.73
N LYS A 136 35.14 28.66 8.93
CA LYS A 136 34.31 27.46 9.17
C LYS A 136 32.84 27.70 8.81
N HIS A 137 32.30 28.84 9.22
CA HIS A 137 30.93 29.24 8.86
C HIS A 137 30.79 29.45 7.34
N ASN A 138 31.78 30.07 6.69
CA ASN A 138 31.80 30.20 5.22
C ASN A 138 31.91 28.83 4.51
N ILE A 139 32.66 27.86 5.04
CA ILE A 139 32.71 26.50 4.50
C ILE A 139 31.31 25.88 4.49
N LEU A 140 30.55 26.03 5.58
CA LEU A 140 29.18 25.53 5.66
C LEU A 140 28.25 26.23 4.66
N LEU A 141 28.27 27.57 4.64
CA LEU A 141 27.38 28.38 3.80
C LEU A 141 27.70 28.31 2.30
N LYS A 142 28.98 28.41 1.93
CA LYS A 142 29.38 28.65 0.54
C LYS A 142 29.84 27.39 -0.19
N ILE A 143 30.46 26.45 0.54
CA ILE A 143 30.99 25.22 -0.03
C ILE A 143 29.98 24.09 0.18
N CYS A 144 29.72 23.71 1.42
CA CYS A 144 28.89 22.54 1.75
C CYS A 144 27.50 22.63 1.10
N ARG A 145 26.87 23.80 1.15
CA ARG A 145 25.56 24.06 0.55
C ARG A 145 25.50 23.84 -0.97
N ARG A 146 26.62 24.00 -1.67
CA ARG A 146 26.71 23.89 -3.15
C ARG A 146 27.29 22.56 -3.63
N CYS A 147 27.73 21.71 -2.71
CA CYS A 147 28.36 20.45 -3.02
C CYS A 147 27.34 19.30 -3.08
N LEU A 148 27.63 18.31 -3.93
CA LEU A 148 26.87 17.07 -3.97
C LEU A 148 27.12 16.24 -2.70
N PHE A 149 26.19 15.36 -2.34
CA PHE A 149 26.27 14.53 -1.13
C PHE A 149 27.60 13.77 -0.98
N SER A 150 28.12 13.18 -2.06
CA SER A 150 29.41 12.46 -2.07
C SER A 150 30.63 13.36 -1.83
N GLN A 151 30.54 14.63 -2.23
CA GLN A 151 31.59 15.63 -2.00
C GLN A 151 31.52 16.17 -0.56
N LEU A 152 30.29 16.32 -0.04
CA LEU A 152 30.03 16.86 1.29
C LEU A 152 30.73 16.04 2.39
N GLU A 153 30.69 14.72 2.31
CA GLU A 153 31.39 13.84 3.27
C GLU A 153 32.91 14.09 3.25
N SER A 154 33.49 14.23 2.06
CA SER A 154 34.92 14.51 1.91
C SER A 154 35.33 15.87 2.48
N ILE A 155 34.47 16.89 2.33
CA ILE A 155 34.70 18.23 2.85
C ILE A 155 34.62 18.23 4.37
N ILE A 156 33.62 17.55 4.94
CA ILE A 156 33.44 17.38 6.39
C ILE A 156 34.68 16.74 7.03
N ASP A 157 35.26 15.74 6.37
CA ASP A 157 36.47 15.07 6.83
C ASP A 157 37.73 15.92 6.72
N ILE A 158 37.90 16.64 5.60
CA ILE A 158 39.08 17.49 5.39
C ILE A 158 39.11 18.64 6.40
N PHE A 159 37.98 19.29 6.65
CA PHE A 159 37.88 20.42 7.56
C PHE A 159 37.56 20.03 9.01
N ASP A 160 37.57 18.73 9.31
CA ASP A 160 37.32 18.17 10.64
C ASP A 160 36.08 18.75 11.34
N LEU A 161 34.98 18.83 10.59
CA LEU A 161 33.70 19.36 11.10
C LEU A 161 32.99 18.38 12.06
N ARG A 162 33.52 17.15 12.19
CA ARG A 162 33.04 16.12 13.12
C ARG A 162 33.61 16.29 14.54
N SER A 163 34.71 17.03 14.70
CA SER A 163 35.33 17.31 16.01
C SER A 163 34.36 18.00 16.98
N ILE A 164 34.60 17.83 18.28
CA ILE A 164 33.72 18.33 19.35
C ILE A 164 33.60 19.86 19.27
N ASP A 165 34.71 20.56 19.09
CA ASP A 165 34.76 22.03 19.05
C ASP A 165 34.02 22.59 17.82
N ASN A 166 34.19 21.97 16.65
CA ASN A 166 33.54 22.43 15.42
C ASN A 166 32.05 22.05 15.34
N ARG A 167 31.62 21.03 16.08
CA ARG A 167 30.23 20.57 16.07
C ARG A 167 29.26 21.62 16.57
N LEU A 168 29.64 22.43 17.56
CA LEU A 168 28.82 23.53 18.06
C LEU A 168 28.55 24.59 16.98
N ILE A 169 29.57 24.93 16.20
CA ILE A 169 29.45 25.86 15.06
C ILE A 169 28.45 25.31 14.04
N VAL A 170 28.53 24.01 13.73
CA VAL A 170 27.60 23.37 12.79
C VAL A 170 26.17 23.35 13.33
N ILE A 171 25.98 23.03 14.62
CA ILE A 171 24.65 23.01 15.24
C ILE A 171 24.03 24.42 15.23
N ASN A 172 24.81 25.44 15.61
CA ASN A 172 24.35 26.84 15.58
C ASN A 172 23.95 27.26 14.17
N PHE A 173 24.80 26.92 13.18
CA PHE A 173 24.49 27.16 11.78
C PHE A 173 23.20 26.46 11.33
N ILE A 174 23.00 25.18 11.68
CA ILE A 174 21.78 24.47 11.30
C ILE A 174 20.55 25.09 11.96
N ASN A 175 20.61 25.44 13.25
CA ASN A 175 19.49 26.08 13.94
C ASN A 175 19.12 27.42 13.28
N GLU A 176 20.11 28.24 12.94
CA GLU A 176 19.89 29.50 12.22
C GLU A 176 19.21 29.26 10.86
N GLN A 177 19.64 28.26 10.09
CA GLN A 177 19.03 27.94 8.79
C GLN A 177 17.61 27.39 8.91
N ILE A 178 17.33 26.60 9.97
CA ILE A 178 15.97 26.11 10.27
C ILE A 178 15.04 27.28 10.60
N GLU A 179 15.49 28.23 11.43
CA GLU A 179 14.74 29.44 11.79
C GLU A 179 14.47 30.35 10.59
N GLN A 180 15.44 30.46 9.68
CA GLN A 180 15.28 31.20 8.42
C GLN A 180 14.44 30.43 7.36
N HIS A 181 13.97 29.21 7.67
CA HIS A 181 13.24 28.31 6.76
C HIS A 181 13.95 28.03 5.42
N GLN A 182 15.28 28.10 5.40
CA GLN A 182 16.07 27.91 4.18
C GLN A 182 16.61 26.49 4.04
N ASP A 183 16.59 25.98 2.80
CA ASP A 183 17.38 24.84 2.34
C ASP A 183 17.35 23.56 3.21
N ILE A 184 16.14 23.17 3.63
CA ILE A 184 15.94 22.02 4.53
C ILE A 184 16.52 20.69 4.00
N ILE A 185 16.61 20.54 2.67
CA ILE A 185 17.20 19.35 2.04
C ILE A 185 18.70 19.29 2.36
N PHE A 186 19.44 20.37 2.12
CA PHE A 186 20.86 20.44 2.49
C PHE A 186 21.07 20.21 3.98
N ILE A 187 20.27 20.86 4.83
CA ILE A 187 20.35 20.69 6.29
C ILE A 187 20.15 19.23 6.70
N SER A 188 19.18 18.54 6.10
CA SER A 188 18.92 17.14 6.42
C SER A 188 20.07 16.21 6.01
N GLN A 189 20.71 16.47 4.87
CA GLN A 189 21.90 15.73 4.41
C GLN A 189 23.09 15.96 5.35
N LEU A 190 23.32 17.22 5.74
CA LEU A 190 24.38 17.58 6.69
C LEU A 190 24.16 16.90 8.05
N THR A 191 22.92 16.92 8.53
CA THR A 191 22.49 16.27 9.79
C THR A 191 22.73 14.76 9.77
N LYS A 192 22.48 14.10 8.63
CA LYS A 192 22.76 12.68 8.41
C LYS A 192 24.25 12.37 8.45
N ILE A 193 25.07 13.09 7.69
CA ILE A 193 26.53 12.81 7.59
C ILE A 193 27.23 13.04 8.95
N LEU A 194 26.77 14.03 9.71
CA LEU A 194 27.29 14.36 11.03
C LEU A 194 26.61 13.58 12.17
N LYS A 195 25.63 12.72 11.85
CA LYS A 195 24.91 11.87 12.80
C LYS A 195 24.28 12.66 13.96
N LEU A 196 23.78 13.87 13.69
CA LEU A 196 23.32 14.79 14.74
C LEU A 196 22.04 14.31 15.43
N PHE A 197 21.23 13.48 14.77
CA PHE A 197 20.06 12.84 15.40
C PHE A 197 20.46 11.76 16.43
N GLU A 198 21.53 11.00 16.17
CA GLU A 198 21.98 9.92 17.06
C GLU A 198 22.47 10.46 18.41
N ILE A 199 23.03 11.68 18.41
CA ILE A 199 23.49 12.39 19.61
C ILE A 199 22.43 13.35 20.19
N ASN A 200 21.21 13.35 19.66
CA ASN A 200 20.11 14.23 20.06
C ASN A 200 20.48 15.73 20.06
N ALA A 201 21.35 16.16 19.14
CA ALA A 201 21.80 17.55 19.05
C ALA A 201 20.75 18.45 18.37
N ILE A 202 19.89 17.86 17.53
CA ILE A 202 18.86 18.57 16.78
C ILE A 202 17.56 17.76 16.88
N PRO A 203 16.42 18.40 17.19
CA PRO A 203 15.12 17.73 17.16
C PRO A 203 14.80 17.16 15.78
N PHE A 204 14.39 15.90 15.76
CA PHE A 204 14.08 15.17 14.52
C PHE A 204 12.92 15.81 13.76
N GLU A 205 11.90 16.23 14.49
CA GLU A 205 10.65 16.79 14.04
C GLU A 205 10.87 18.13 13.30
N LYS A 206 11.82 18.96 13.77
CA LYS A 206 12.18 20.25 13.14
C LYS A 206 12.68 20.09 11.70
N ILE A 207 13.23 18.94 11.33
CA ILE A 207 13.74 18.68 9.98
C ILE A 207 12.76 17.83 9.18
N ILE A 208 12.25 16.77 9.79
CA ILE A 208 11.44 15.77 9.09
C ILE A 208 10.05 16.28 8.74
N ILE A 209 9.38 17.01 9.64
CA ILE A 209 8.04 17.55 9.35
C ILE A 209 8.08 18.51 8.14
N PRO A 210 8.99 19.49 8.05
CA PRO A 210 9.09 20.32 6.85
C PRO A 210 9.43 19.53 5.57
N LEU A 211 10.23 18.46 5.65
CA LEU A 211 10.49 17.60 4.49
C LEU A 211 9.24 16.84 4.04
N ILE A 212 8.43 16.33 4.98
CA ILE A 212 7.14 15.68 4.68
C ILE A 212 6.23 16.66 3.96
N LEU A 213 6.14 17.89 4.46
CA LEU A 213 5.26 18.93 3.90
C LEU A 213 5.73 19.40 2.52
N LYS A 214 7.02 19.37 2.25
CA LYS A 214 7.59 19.59 0.90
C LYS A 214 7.60 18.33 0.02
N SER A 215 6.99 17.23 0.46
CA SER A 215 6.95 15.94 -0.23
C SER A 215 8.33 15.38 -0.62
N GLN A 216 9.37 15.69 0.16
CA GLN A 216 10.76 15.29 -0.10
C GLN A 216 11.07 13.88 0.43
N TRP A 217 10.31 12.88 -0.02
CA TRP A 217 10.36 11.52 0.51
C TRP A 217 11.70 10.81 0.30
N GLU A 218 12.40 11.07 -0.81
CA GLU A 218 13.71 10.46 -1.07
C GLU A 218 14.77 10.96 -0.08
N THR A 219 14.74 12.25 0.25
CA THR A 219 15.61 12.85 1.27
C THR A 219 15.32 12.26 2.66
N ILE A 220 14.04 12.08 3.01
CA ILE A 220 13.64 11.46 4.28
C ILE A 220 14.19 10.03 4.37
N LYS A 221 14.03 9.23 3.30
CA LYS A 221 14.55 7.86 3.25
C LYS A 221 16.05 7.83 3.48
N LEU A 222 16.81 8.67 2.76
CA LEU A 222 18.27 8.76 2.91
C LEU A 222 18.69 9.09 4.36
N VAL A 223 17.93 9.96 5.03
CA VAL A 223 18.20 10.31 6.43
C VAL A 223 17.99 9.11 7.37
N VAL A 224 16.93 8.32 7.18
CA VAL A 224 16.56 7.24 8.12
C VAL A 224 17.06 5.85 7.73
N GLU A 225 17.62 5.67 6.53
CA GLU A 225 17.91 4.37 5.90
C GLU A 225 18.64 3.38 6.81
N ASP A 226 19.70 3.82 7.48
CA ASP A 226 20.58 2.94 8.27
C ASP A 226 20.20 2.82 9.74
N ASN A 227 19.10 3.43 10.19
CA ASN A 227 18.79 3.54 11.62
C ASN A 227 17.33 3.21 11.93
N LYS A 228 17.10 2.01 12.47
CA LYS A 228 15.76 1.53 12.87
C LYS A 228 15.06 2.43 13.90
N ILE A 229 15.81 3.10 14.77
CA ILE A 229 15.24 4.03 15.76
C ILE A 229 14.65 5.24 15.03
N LEU A 230 15.39 5.79 14.05
CA LEU A 230 14.90 6.91 13.24
C LEU A 230 13.76 6.50 12.31
N GLN A 231 13.77 5.28 11.78
CA GLN A 231 12.65 4.74 10.99
C GLN A 231 11.37 4.62 11.81
N ARG A 232 11.47 4.11 13.05
CA ARG A 232 10.33 4.08 13.98
C ARG A 232 9.88 5.50 14.34
N LYS A 233 10.83 6.40 14.59
CA LYS A 233 10.54 7.80 14.92
C LYS A 233 9.83 8.52 13.76
N LEU A 234 10.23 8.27 12.51
CA LEU A 234 9.54 8.77 11.31
C LEU A 234 8.09 8.32 11.26
N LEU A 235 7.84 7.02 11.46
CA LEU A 235 6.48 6.48 11.47
C LEU A 235 5.66 7.06 12.62
N GLN A 236 6.24 7.23 13.81
CA GLN A 236 5.57 7.89 14.94
C GLN A 236 5.20 9.33 14.61
N THR A 237 6.12 10.11 14.03
CA THR A 237 5.84 11.49 13.61
C THR A 237 4.71 11.54 12.58
N ILE A 238 4.67 10.61 11.62
CA ILE A 238 3.58 10.54 10.64
C ILE A 238 2.26 10.15 11.33
N ASP A 239 2.29 9.20 12.26
CA ASP A 239 1.12 8.78 13.04
C ASP A 239 0.52 9.95 13.84
N ASP A 240 1.37 10.71 14.53
CA ASP A 240 0.98 11.88 15.31
C ASP A 240 0.37 12.98 14.41
N LEU A 241 0.89 13.16 13.19
CA LEU A 241 0.35 14.10 12.19
C LEU A 241 -1.00 13.64 11.59
N ILE A 242 -1.30 12.33 11.62
CA ILE A 242 -2.57 11.76 11.16
C ILE A 242 -3.66 11.85 12.26
N SER A 243 -3.30 12.22 13.50
CA SER A 243 -4.22 12.34 14.63
C SER A 243 -5.53 13.05 14.25
N THR A 244 -6.65 12.44 14.65
CA THR A 244 -8.01 13.01 14.52
C THR A 244 -8.18 14.28 15.37
N ASP A 245 -7.41 14.39 16.46
CA ASP A 245 -7.36 15.58 17.29
C ASP A 245 -6.43 16.64 16.67
N LYS A 246 -7.06 17.61 15.99
CA LYS A 246 -6.36 18.74 15.36
C LYS A 246 -5.63 19.64 16.38
N THR A 247 -6.01 19.62 17.66
CA THR A 247 -5.33 20.43 18.68
C THR A 247 -3.95 19.85 18.99
N LYS A 248 -3.84 18.52 19.10
CA LYS A 248 -2.55 17.82 19.26
C LYS A 248 -1.61 18.10 18.10
N VAL A 249 -2.11 18.04 16.87
CA VAL A 249 -1.31 18.37 15.67
C VAL A 249 -0.82 19.81 15.74
N ARG A 250 -1.68 20.77 16.12
CA ARG A 250 -1.27 22.18 16.28
C ARG A 250 -0.26 22.38 17.39
N CYS A 251 -0.41 21.71 18.52
CA CYS A 251 0.55 21.74 19.62
C CYS A 251 1.91 21.19 19.18
N LEU A 252 1.94 20.06 18.48
CA LEU A 252 3.16 19.48 17.91
C LEU A 252 3.85 20.46 16.95
N LEU A 253 3.10 21.06 16.02
CA LEU A 253 3.66 22.04 15.09
C LEU A 253 4.18 23.28 15.81
N ALA A 254 3.47 23.77 16.85
CA ALA A 254 3.89 24.91 17.64
C ALA A 254 5.14 24.62 18.48
N GLU A 255 5.23 23.44 19.10
CA GLU A 255 6.39 22.97 19.87
C GLU A 255 7.68 23.06 19.05
N TYR A 256 7.60 22.68 17.77
CA TYR A 256 8.74 22.72 16.86
C TYR A 256 8.82 24.00 16.02
N SER A 257 8.01 25.02 16.32
CA SER A 257 7.98 26.32 15.61
C SER A 257 7.72 26.19 14.11
N ILE A 258 6.85 25.26 13.72
CA ILE A 258 6.47 24.99 12.33
C ILE A 258 5.23 25.82 12.00
N GLY A 259 5.38 26.89 11.23
CA GLY A 259 4.34 27.88 10.91
C GLY A 259 3.29 27.42 9.89
N ILE A 260 2.81 26.18 9.99
CA ILE A 260 1.86 25.59 9.04
C ILE A 260 0.52 25.34 9.72
N ASN A 261 -0.56 25.73 9.04
CA ASN A 261 -1.90 25.42 9.52
C ASN A 261 -2.16 23.91 9.35
N SER A 262 -2.55 23.24 10.43
CA SER A 262 -2.88 21.81 10.46
C SER A 262 -3.90 21.39 9.39
N ASN A 263 -4.70 22.32 8.88
CA ASN A 263 -5.67 22.06 7.82
C ASN A 263 -5.06 21.85 6.42
N TYR A 264 -3.80 22.24 6.18
CA TYR A 264 -3.12 22.00 4.89
C TYR A 264 -2.43 20.63 4.81
N ILE A 265 -2.47 19.85 5.90
CA ILE A 265 -1.87 18.52 5.92
C ILE A 265 -2.84 17.54 5.27
N ASP A 266 -2.42 16.98 4.14
CA ASP A 266 -3.17 15.93 3.46
C ASP A 266 -3.00 14.58 4.17
N ILE A 267 -4.00 14.23 4.99
CA ILE A 267 -4.05 12.98 5.74
C ILE A 267 -4.06 11.75 4.81
N HIS A 268 -4.64 11.85 3.61
CA HIS A 268 -4.67 10.71 2.67
C HIS A 268 -3.26 10.38 2.15
N ILE A 269 -2.47 11.40 1.81
CA ILE A 269 -1.07 11.22 1.40
C ILE A 269 -0.25 10.63 2.55
N LEU A 270 -0.41 11.14 3.78
CA LEU A 270 0.28 10.62 4.95
C LEU A 270 -0.06 9.17 5.26
N LYS A 271 -1.35 8.79 5.24
CA LYS A 271 -1.78 7.40 5.42
C LYS A 271 -1.16 6.48 4.37
N ARG A 272 -1.14 6.91 3.10
CA ARG A 272 -0.54 6.13 2.00
C ARG A 272 0.95 5.95 2.20
N ALA A 273 1.66 6.98 2.63
CA ALA A 273 3.08 6.91 2.94
C ALA A 273 3.35 5.99 4.14
N ALA A 274 2.61 6.14 5.24
CA ALA A 274 2.75 5.33 6.45
C ALA A 274 2.58 3.83 6.16
N ARG A 275 1.58 3.43 5.38
CA ARG A 275 1.38 2.04 4.97
C ARG A 275 2.56 1.46 4.19
N LYS A 276 3.12 2.25 3.25
CA LYS A 276 4.30 1.83 2.50
C LYS A 276 5.51 1.64 3.42
N LEU A 277 5.73 2.57 4.34
CA LEU A 277 6.87 2.55 5.27
C LEU A 277 6.74 1.43 6.32
N LEU A 278 5.53 1.15 6.83
CA LEU A 278 5.26 0.00 7.70
C LEU A 278 5.72 -1.31 7.06
N LYS A 279 5.33 -1.53 5.79
CA LYS A 279 5.74 -2.72 5.03
C LYS A 279 7.24 -2.73 4.74
N GLN A 280 7.80 -1.59 4.35
CA GLN A 280 9.21 -1.48 3.98
C GLN A 280 10.15 -1.73 5.17
N TYR A 281 9.80 -1.22 6.36
CA TYR A 281 10.63 -1.31 7.56
C TYR A 281 10.23 -2.45 8.51
N ASN A 282 9.18 -3.20 8.18
CA ASN A 282 8.69 -4.36 8.93
C ASN A 282 8.32 -4.03 10.39
N PHE A 283 7.48 -3.00 10.57
CA PHE A 283 6.89 -2.63 11.87
C PHE A 283 5.43 -3.09 11.97
N ASP A 284 4.94 -3.23 13.21
CA ASP A 284 3.57 -3.62 13.52
C ASP A 284 2.63 -2.40 13.52
N LEU A 285 1.41 -2.55 12.99
CA LEU A 285 0.38 -1.51 13.03
C LEU A 285 -0.06 -1.20 14.47
N HIS A 286 0.02 -2.17 15.39
CA HIS A 286 -0.33 -1.97 16.80
C HIS A 286 0.51 -0.91 17.51
N ASP A 287 1.71 -0.63 17.00
CA ASP A 287 2.58 0.43 17.52
C ASP A 287 2.10 1.86 17.16
N PHE A 288 1.17 2.00 16.21
CA PHE A 288 0.78 3.29 15.61
C PHE A 288 -0.75 3.51 15.70
N PRO A 289 -1.23 4.07 16.84
CA PRO A 289 -2.65 4.06 17.18
C PRO A 289 -3.51 4.95 16.26
N ASN A 290 -3.02 6.08 15.78
CA ASN A 290 -3.82 6.98 14.93
C ASN A 290 -4.08 6.35 13.56
N LEU A 291 -3.05 5.74 12.97
CA LEU A 291 -3.16 5.00 11.72
C LEU A 291 -4.09 3.78 11.88
N ALA A 292 -3.94 3.02 12.96
CA ALA A 292 -4.81 1.89 13.27
C ALA A 292 -6.29 2.32 13.40
N MET A 293 -6.55 3.43 14.09
CA MET A 293 -7.90 4.01 14.20
C MET A 293 -8.45 4.38 12.82
N HIS A 294 -7.64 5.01 11.98
CA HIS A 294 -8.03 5.37 10.62
C HIS A 294 -8.26 4.18 9.69
N GLU A 295 -7.61 3.03 9.91
CA GLU A 295 -7.92 1.77 9.20
C GLU A 295 -9.28 1.23 9.65
N LYS A 296 -9.56 1.23 10.96
CA LYS A 296 -10.88 0.82 11.49
C LYS A 296 -12.01 1.67 10.93
N ILE A 297 -11.84 3.00 10.89
CA ILE A 297 -12.83 3.91 10.29
C ILE A 297 -13.01 3.63 8.79
N SER A 298 -11.93 3.37 8.06
CA SER A 298 -12.00 3.02 6.64
C SER A 298 -12.79 1.73 6.42
N PHE A 299 -12.52 0.69 7.21
CA PHE A 299 -13.27 -0.57 7.14
C PHE A 299 -14.75 -0.38 7.52
N LEU A 300 -15.04 0.40 8.56
CA LEU A 300 -16.40 0.75 8.97
C LEU A 300 -17.19 1.41 7.84
N LYS A 301 -16.59 2.37 7.12
CA LYS A 301 -17.22 3.00 5.95
C LYS A 301 -17.52 1.99 4.85
N THR A 302 -16.62 1.04 4.59
CA THR A 302 -16.85 -0.04 3.62
C THR A 302 -18.04 -0.91 4.02
N LEU A 303 -18.22 -1.21 5.31
CA LEU A 303 -19.39 -1.95 5.81
C LEU A 303 -20.71 -1.21 5.56
N PHE A 304 -20.72 0.12 5.67
CA PHE A 304 -21.91 0.95 5.38
C PHE A 304 -22.20 1.04 3.88
N VAL A 305 -21.18 1.23 3.04
CA VAL A 305 -21.33 1.18 1.58
C VAL A 305 -21.95 -0.14 1.14
N ARG A 306 -21.43 -1.25 1.69
CA ARG A 306 -21.97 -2.59 1.47
C ARG A 306 -23.44 -2.69 1.91
N LYS A 307 -23.76 -2.20 3.11
CA LYS A 307 -25.12 -2.29 3.68
C LYS A 307 -26.16 -1.44 2.94
N TYR A 308 -25.84 -0.22 2.52
CA TYR A 308 -26.84 0.75 2.04
C TYR A 308 -26.79 1.01 0.52
N LEU A 309 -25.62 0.88 -0.11
CA LEU A 309 -25.44 1.19 -1.54
C LEU A 309 -25.42 -0.08 -2.39
N GLU A 310 -24.68 -1.10 -1.95
CA GLU A 310 -24.54 -2.35 -2.72
C GLU A 310 -25.74 -3.29 -2.50
N ARG A 311 -26.33 -3.30 -1.31
CA ARG A 311 -27.46 -4.16 -0.91
C ARG A 311 -28.86 -3.67 -1.34
N LYS A 312 -29.01 -2.58 -2.12
CA LYS A 312 -30.32 -2.08 -2.60
C LYS A 312 -31.17 -3.11 -3.39
N ASN A 313 -30.65 -4.30 -3.70
CA ASN A 313 -31.31 -5.35 -4.46
C ASN A 313 -31.41 -6.73 -3.75
N ILE A 314 -31.07 -6.86 -2.45
CA ILE A 314 -31.11 -8.15 -1.73
C ILE A 314 -31.73 -7.93 -0.34
N CYS A 315 -32.88 -8.58 -0.09
CA CYS A 315 -33.63 -8.48 1.16
C CYS A 315 -33.47 -9.78 1.96
N ASP A 316 -32.49 -9.86 2.86
CA ASP A 316 -32.41 -10.95 3.84
C ASP A 316 -32.04 -10.42 5.23
N ASN A 317 -32.89 -10.71 6.21
CA ASN A 317 -32.74 -10.29 7.61
C ASN A 317 -31.60 -11.03 8.35
N GLU A 318 -31.08 -12.13 7.81
CA GLU A 318 -29.96 -12.90 8.42
C GLU A 318 -28.60 -12.22 8.18
N ASP A 319 -28.51 -11.38 7.15
CA ASP A 319 -27.31 -10.67 6.71
C ASP A 319 -27.02 -9.41 7.55
N ASP A 320 -27.99 -8.99 8.37
CA ASP A 320 -27.89 -7.90 9.34
C ASP A 320 -27.28 -8.36 10.67
N GLU A 321 -27.49 -9.63 11.07
CA GLU A 321 -26.82 -10.18 12.25
C GLU A 321 -25.31 -10.30 12.04
N SER A 322 -24.89 -10.83 10.88
CA SER A 322 -23.46 -10.91 10.49
C SER A 322 -22.80 -9.52 10.39
N TRP A 323 -23.50 -8.55 9.78
CA TRP A 323 -23.03 -7.18 9.74
C TRP A 323 -22.91 -6.57 11.14
N SER A 324 -23.89 -6.81 12.00
CA SER A 324 -23.89 -6.32 13.39
C SER A 324 -22.78 -6.96 14.23
N GLU A 325 -22.46 -8.24 14.01
CA GLU A 325 -21.31 -8.91 14.64
C GLU A 325 -19.98 -8.27 14.19
N GLN A 326 -19.80 -8.01 12.89
CA GLN A 326 -18.61 -7.33 12.35
C GLN A 326 -18.41 -5.92 12.93
N ILE A 327 -19.51 -5.17 13.11
CA ILE A 327 -19.50 -3.85 13.75
C ILE A 327 -19.08 -3.96 15.22
N LYS A 328 -19.62 -4.94 15.96
CA LYS A 328 -19.28 -5.18 17.37
C LYS A 328 -17.81 -5.57 17.55
N GLU A 329 -17.28 -6.46 16.71
CA GLU A 329 -15.88 -6.88 16.76
C GLU A 329 -14.91 -5.72 16.44
N LEU A 330 -15.24 -4.90 15.45
CA LEU A 330 -14.38 -3.78 15.02
C LEU A 330 -14.29 -2.66 16.06
N ILE A 331 -15.45 -2.29 16.62
CA ILE A 331 -15.62 -1.13 17.51
C ILE A 331 -15.26 -1.50 18.95
N HIS A 332 -15.72 -2.66 19.42
CA HIS A 332 -15.58 -3.12 20.81
C HIS A 332 -15.90 -1.97 21.79
N ASP A 333 -14.99 -1.63 22.71
CA ASP A 333 -15.20 -0.61 23.75
C ASP A 333 -14.67 0.78 23.35
N ASN A 334 -14.30 1.00 22.09
CA ASN A 334 -13.74 2.28 21.65
C ASN A 334 -14.84 3.34 21.47
N ARG A 335 -14.95 4.27 22.43
CA ARG A 335 -15.95 5.35 22.47
C ARG A 335 -15.97 6.21 21.21
N ASP A 336 -14.81 6.58 20.68
CA ASP A 336 -14.72 7.44 19.48
C ASP A 336 -15.28 6.74 18.24
N LEU A 337 -15.01 5.42 18.09
CA LEU A 337 -15.59 4.62 17.02
C LEU A 337 -17.08 4.39 17.20
N GLN A 338 -17.57 4.26 18.44
CA GLN A 338 -19.00 4.18 18.74
C GLN A 338 -19.72 5.46 18.30
N ILE A 339 -19.18 6.64 18.62
CA ILE A 339 -19.73 7.93 18.15
C ILE A 339 -19.66 7.99 16.62
N LYS A 340 -18.53 7.59 16.02
CA LYS A 340 -18.36 7.63 14.58
C LYS A 340 -19.30 6.70 13.82
N LEU A 341 -19.68 5.58 14.44
CA LEU A 341 -20.73 4.70 13.93
C LEU A 341 -22.07 5.44 13.81
N ILE A 342 -22.43 6.22 14.83
CA ILE A 342 -23.70 6.96 14.83
C ILE A 342 -23.69 8.06 13.76
N ASP A 343 -22.57 8.78 13.59
CA ASP A 343 -22.40 9.74 12.48
C ASP A 343 -22.70 9.08 11.12
N LEU A 344 -22.19 7.86 10.89
CA LEU A 344 -22.41 7.17 9.63
C LEU A 344 -23.88 6.80 9.43
N PHE A 345 -24.62 6.41 10.48
CA PHE A 345 -26.07 6.21 10.35
C PHE A 345 -26.80 7.50 9.94
N VAL A 346 -26.36 8.66 10.43
CA VAL A 346 -26.90 9.96 10.01
C VAL A 346 -26.56 10.25 8.55
N ASP A 347 -25.31 10.02 8.12
CA ASP A 347 -24.87 10.21 6.73
C ASP A 347 -25.72 9.41 5.73
N TYR A 348 -26.21 8.24 6.15
CA TYR A 348 -27.08 7.35 5.37
C TYR A 348 -28.59 7.52 5.67
N THR A 349 -28.95 8.56 6.44
CA THR A 349 -30.32 8.90 6.85
C THR A 349 -31.10 7.79 7.57
N ASP A 350 -30.41 6.85 8.22
CA ASP A 350 -31.01 5.76 9.00
C ASP A 350 -30.96 6.09 10.50
N LEU A 351 -31.84 7.00 10.91
CA LEU A 351 -31.89 7.52 12.28
C LEU A 351 -32.42 6.50 13.29
N ASP A 352 -33.26 5.55 12.85
CA ASP A 352 -33.79 4.48 13.70
C ASP A 352 -32.68 3.55 14.16
N SER A 353 -31.87 3.03 13.21
CA SER A 353 -30.71 2.20 13.53
C SER A 353 -29.68 3.01 14.34
N GLY A 354 -29.47 4.28 14.01
CA GLY A 354 -28.59 5.16 14.77
C GLY A 354 -28.97 5.27 16.25
N ASP A 355 -30.26 5.39 16.56
CA ASP A 355 -30.75 5.44 17.95
C ASP A 355 -30.61 4.08 18.67
N GLU A 356 -30.93 2.99 17.99
CA GLU A 356 -30.77 1.63 18.53
C GLU A 356 -29.32 1.33 18.93
N TRP A 357 -28.36 1.65 18.06
CA TRP A 357 -26.95 1.45 18.33
C TRP A 357 -26.41 2.41 19.40
N ALA A 358 -26.91 3.64 19.45
CA ALA A 358 -26.57 4.57 20.53
C ALA A 358 -27.05 4.07 21.90
N ARG A 359 -28.23 3.42 21.98
CA ARG A 359 -28.71 2.76 23.21
C ARG A 359 -27.89 1.52 23.52
N PHE A 360 -27.54 0.72 22.53
CA PHE A 360 -26.73 -0.49 22.70
C PHE A 360 -25.37 -0.18 23.36
N TYR A 361 -24.70 0.89 22.91
CA TYR A 361 -23.42 1.32 23.49
C TYR A 361 -23.54 2.29 24.68
N ASN A 362 -24.77 2.58 25.12
CA ASN A 362 -25.05 3.51 26.21
C ASN A 362 -24.34 4.87 26.03
N LEU A 363 -24.56 5.48 24.86
CA LEU A 363 -24.08 6.83 24.54
C LEU A 363 -25.03 7.89 25.09
N GLU A 364 -24.46 8.90 25.73
CA GLU A 364 -25.21 10.03 26.29
C GLU A 364 -25.69 10.98 25.19
N ASP A 365 -26.73 11.76 25.50
CA ASP A 365 -27.37 12.67 24.53
C ASP A 365 -26.41 13.76 24.00
N PHE A 366 -25.35 14.10 24.73
CA PHE A 366 -24.35 15.06 24.28
C PHE A 366 -23.28 14.43 23.35
N GLU A 367 -23.15 13.10 23.36
CA GLU A 367 -22.17 12.36 22.55
C GLU A 367 -22.71 12.01 21.17
N ILE A 368 -24.04 11.97 21.02
CA ILE A 368 -24.70 11.59 19.76
C ILE A 368 -25.02 12.80 18.88
N PRO A 369 -25.09 12.63 17.55
CA PRO A 369 -25.51 13.67 16.63
C PRO A 369 -26.90 14.23 16.95
N GLU A 370 -27.08 15.54 16.72
CA GLU A 370 -28.33 16.26 17.02
C GLU A 370 -29.55 15.63 16.33
N GLN A 371 -29.38 15.13 15.11
CA GLN A 371 -30.43 14.47 14.33
C GLN A 371 -30.99 13.25 15.06
N VAL A 372 -30.11 12.41 15.63
CA VAL A 372 -30.49 11.21 16.38
C VAL A 372 -31.11 11.59 17.72
N ARG A 373 -30.59 12.62 18.40
CA ARG A 373 -31.15 13.13 19.66
C ARG A 373 -32.58 13.65 19.48
N ILE A 374 -32.85 14.43 18.43
CA ILE A 374 -34.18 14.93 18.12
C ILE A 374 -35.13 13.76 17.79
N HIS A 375 -34.65 12.80 17.00
CA HIS A 375 -35.40 11.59 16.66
C HIS A 375 -35.82 10.79 17.90
N ARG A 376 -34.86 10.53 18.81
CA ARG A 376 -35.08 9.88 20.11
C ARG A 376 -36.15 10.59 20.93
N GLN A 377 -36.10 11.92 21.03
CA GLN A 377 -37.10 12.71 21.76
C GLN A 377 -38.50 12.65 21.14
N ASN A 378 -38.58 12.54 19.81
CA ASN A 378 -39.86 12.43 19.10
C ASN A 378 -40.50 11.05 19.30
N ILE A 379 -39.71 9.97 19.31
CA ILE A 379 -40.19 8.61 19.65
C ILE A 379 -40.78 8.60 21.06
N LEU A 380 -40.05 9.14 22.05
CA LEU A 380 -40.49 9.18 23.45
C LEU A 380 -41.77 10.00 23.67
N LYS A 381 -41.92 11.11 22.93
CA LYS A 381 -43.16 11.93 22.97
C LYS A 381 -44.36 11.19 22.35
N ASN A 382 -44.13 10.41 21.29
CA ASN A 382 -45.19 9.64 20.63
C ASN A 382 -45.64 8.44 21.48
N ASP A 383 -44.72 7.75 22.17
CA ASP A 383 -45.05 6.63 23.08
C ASP A 383 -45.93 7.05 24.28
N THR A 384 -45.98 8.34 24.61
CA THR A 384 -46.84 8.87 25.68
C THR A 384 -48.29 9.07 25.22
N ILE A 385 -48.56 9.12 23.91
CA ILE A 385 -49.90 9.34 23.32
C ILE A 385 -50.54 8.01 22.86
N THR A 386 -49.76 6.99 22.54
CA THR A 386 -50.21 5.70 21.98
C THR A 386 -50.36 4.57 23.02
N ARG A 387 -50.91 4.83 24.21
CA ARG A 387 -51.42 3.75 25.10
C ARG A 387 -52.84 3.28 24.76
N SER A 388 -53.44 3.81 23.70
CA SER A 388 -54.71 3.34 23.16
C SER A 388 -54.65 3.30 21.64
N ILE A 389 -54.31 2.13 21.12
CA ILE A 389 -54.49 1.55 19.76
C ILE A 389 -53.20 0.80 19.42
N SER A 390 -53.17 -0.47 19.82
CA SER A 390 -52.22 -1.44 19.31
C SER A 390 -52.60 -1.78 17.88
N ILE A 391 -52.02 -1.07 16.91
CA ILE A 391 -51.86 -1.56 15.54
C ILE A 391 -50.44 -1.21 15.11
N LYS A 392 -49.55 -2.21 15.10
CA LYS A 392 -48.30 -2.16 14.36
C LYS A 392 -48.63 -1.96 12.88
N PRO A 393 -48.13 -0.91 12.20
CA PRO A 393 -47.90 -1.00 10.78
C PRO A 393 -46.47 -1.52 10.61
N SER A 394 -46.30 -2.83 10.74
CA SER A 394 -45.23 -3.47 10.00
C SER A 394 -45.58 -3.25 8.52
N ILE A 395 -44.96 -2.26 7.88
CA ILE A 395 -44.81 -2.27 6.42
C ILE A 395 -43.80 -3.38 6.11
N CYS A 396 -44.28 -4.60 6.31
CA CYS A 396 -43.72 -5.82 5.81
C CYS A 396 -44.19 -5.87 4.35
N LEU A 397 -43.33 -5.37 3.46
CA LEU A 397 -43.31 -5.79 2.06
C LEU A 397 -42.75 -7.24 1.92
N THR A 398 -42.68 -8.02 3.02
CA THR A 398 -41.96 -9.29 3.10
C THR A 398 -42.80 -10.53 2.84
N LYS A 399 -43.89 -10.44 2.07
CA LYS A 399 -44.67 -11.63 1.65
C LYS A 399 -44.59 -12.02 0.17
N GLN A 400 -43.84 -11.31 -0.67
CA GLN A 400 -43.75 -11.66 -2.11
C GLN A 400 -42.36 -11.97 -2.66
N LEU A 401 -41.26 -11.91 -1.88
CA LEU A 401 -39.90 -12.02 -2.43
C LEU A 401 -39.03 -13.17 -1.89
N LYS A 402 -39.57 -14.06 -1.02
CA LYS A 402 -38.81 -15.23 -0.51
C LYS A 402 -38.37 -16.23 -1.59
N ASP A 403 -38.84 -16.07 -2.83
CA ASP A 403 -38.59 -16.98 -3.95
C ASP A 403 -37.46 -16.55 -4.91
N ASN A 404 -36.68 -15.52 -4.61
CA ASN A 404 -35.74 -14.93 -5.60
C ASN A 404 -34.29 -15.45 -5.56
N ILE A 405 -33.95 -16.45 -4.75
CA ILE A 405 -32.58 -17.01 -4.65
C ILE A 405 -32.56 -18.47 -5.13
N TYR A 406 -31.44 -18.92 -5.70
CA TYR A 406 -31.19 -20.30 -6.04
C TYR A 406 -31.01 -21.13 -4.76
N LYS A 407 -32.03 -21.94 -4.41
CA LYS A 407 -32.06 -22.73 -3.17
C LYS A 407 -32.32 -24.21 -3.46
N PRO A 408 -31.30 -24.97 -3.86
CA PRO A 408 -31.44 -26.40 -4.01
C PRO A 408 -31.52 -27.06 -2.63
N THR A 409 -32.25 -28.18 -2.52
CA THR A 409 -32.44 -28.86 -1.22
C THR A 409 -31.14 -29.53 -0.77
N ILE A 410 -30.56 -29.04 0.31
CA ILE A 410 -29.36 -29.60 0.96
C ILE A 410 -29.80 -30.09 2.35
N LEU A 411 -29.71 -31.40 2.57
CA LEU A 411 -29.98 -31.98 3.89
C LEU A 411 -28.68 -32.04 4.69
N LEU A 412 -28.73 -31.63 5.94
CA LEU A 412 -27.57 -31.75 6.84
C LEU A 412 -27.05 -33.20 6.93
N SER A 413 -27.93 -34.20 6.81
CA SER A 413 -27.56 -35.62 6.84
C SER A 413 -26.68 -36.05 5.67
N ASP A 414 -26.65 -35.27 4.59
CA ASP A 414 -25.82 -35.53 3.41
C ASP A 414 -24.42 -34.90 3.53
N ILE A 415 -24.19 -34.08 4.57
CA ILE A 415 -22.92 -33.41 4.83
C ILE A 415 -22.06 -34.26 5.76
N VAL A 416 -20.90 -34.68 5.26
CA VAL A 416 -19.86 -35.31 6.05
C VAL A 416 -18.89 -34.22 6.49
N TYR A 417 -18.84 -33.97 7.80
CA TYR A 417 -17.87 -33.06 8.41
C TYR A 417 -16.59 -33.83 8.72
N ILE A 418 -15.44 -33.32 8.27
CA ILE A 418 -14.14 -34.02 8.31
C ILE A 418 -13.20 -33.18 9.17
N GLU A 419 -12.95 -33.63 10.40
CA GLU A 419 -12.15 -32.93 11.39
C GLU A 419 -10.88 -33.70 11.81
N THR A 420 -10.79 -34.99 11.46
CA THR A 420 -9.62 -35.83 11.74
C THR A 420 -9.01 -36.44 10.48
N ASP A 421 -7.71 -36.76 10.54
CA ASP A 421 -7.00 -37.45 9.45
C ASP A 421 -7.63 -38.81 9.12
N SER A 422 -8.14 -39.53 10.12
CA SER A 422 -8.83 -40.81 9.92
C SER A 422 -10.14 -40.72 9.14
N ASP A 423 -10.74 -39.53 9.02
CA ASP A 423 -12.01 -39.32 8.29
C ASP A 423 -11.79 -39.04 6.80
N VAL A 424 -10.56 -38.67 6.41
CA VAL A 424 -10.21 -38.22 5.05
C VAL A 424 -10.29 -39.38 4.06
N ASP A 425 -9.59 -40.47 4.35
CA ASP A 425 -9.54 -41.64 3.47
C ASP A 425 -10.92 -42.29 3.25
N PRO A 426 -11.72 -42.58 4.29
CA PRO A 426 -13.06 -43.11 4.12
C PRO A 426 -13.95 -42.22 3.26
N PHE A 427 -13.81 -40.90 3.38
CA PHE A 427 -14.58 -39.94 2.60
C PHE A 427 -14.12 -39.89 1.14
N LEU A 428 -12.83 -39.72 0.87
CA LEU A 428 -12.29 -39.64 -0.49
C LEU A 428 -12.53 -40.94 -1.27
N ASN A 429 -12.44 -42.10 -0.61
CA ASN A 429 -12.77 -43.38 -1.23
C ASN A 429 -14.24 -43.45 -1.69
N ARG A 430 -15.17 -42.78 -0.99
CA ARG A 430 -16.58 -42.68 -1.44
C ARG A 430 -16.71 -41.82 -2.71
N PHE A 431 -15.90 -40.77 -2.84
CA PHE A 431 -15.83 -39.94 -4.05
C PHE A 431 -15.22 -40.71 -5.23
N GLU A 432 -14.09 -41.37 -5.03
CA GLU A 432 -13.39 -42.13 -6.08
C GLU A 432 -14.22 -43.34 -6.56
N CYS A 433 -14.96 -44.00 -5.65
CA CYS A 433 -15.86 -45.09 -5.97
C CYS A 433 -17.17 -44.65 -6.65
N ALA A 434 -17.45 -43.35 -6.78
CA ALA A 434 -18.66 -42.83 -7.42
C ALA A 434 -18.72 -43.05 -8.94
N ARG A 435 -17.69 -43.69 -9.54
CA ARG A 435 -17.53 -44.07 -10.97
C ARG A 435 -18.64 -44.93 -11.61
N CYS A 436 -19.81 -45.09 -10.99
CA CYS A 436 -20.81 -46.04 -11.42
C CYS A 436 -21.58 -45.63 -12.70
N ASN A 437 -21.10 -46.13 -13.84
CA ASN A 437 -21.86 -46.69 -14.96
C ASN A 437 -22.89 -45.84 -15.74
N VAL A 438 -22.52 -44.63 -16.21
CA VAL A 438 -23.22 -44.00 -17.36
C VAL A 438 -22.21 -43.30 -18.28
N GLY A 439 -21.76 -43.99 -19.34
CA GLY A 439 -21.00 -43.40 -20.45
C GLY A 439 -19.51 -43.13 -20.21
N SER A 440 -18.87 -42.53 -21.22
CA SER A 440 -17.42 -42.32 -21.33
C SER A 440 -16.86 -41.11 -20.56
N HIS A 441 -17.61 -40.53 -19.61
CA HIS A 441 -17.26 -39.27 -18.95
C HIS A 441 -16.97 -39.46 -17.45
N LEU A 442 -15.98 -38.73 -16.95
CA LEU A 442 -15.61 -38.72 -15.53
C LEU A 442 -16.65 -37.93 -14.71
N PRO A 443 -16.95 -38.33 -13.46
CA PRO A 443 -17.85 -37.58 -12.59
C PRO A 443 -17.30 -36.19 -12.27
N PHE A 444 -18.21 -35.24 -12.04
CA PHE A 444 -17.87 -33.90 -11.56
C PHE A 444 -17.82 -33.84 -10.03
N VAL A 445 -16.82 -33.13 -9.53
CA VAL A 445 -16.68 -32.77 -8.13
C VAL A 445 -16.55 -31.26 -8.06
N GLY A 446 -17.50 -30.56 -7.45
CA GLY A 446 -17.37 -29.15 -7.15
C GLY A 446 -16.44 -28.94 -5.97
N PHE A 447 -15.59 -27.91 -6.06
CA PHE A 447 -14.63 -27.51 -5.06
C PHE A 447 -14.80 -26.03 -4.75
N ASP A 448 -14.84 -25.70 -3.46
CA ASP A 448 -14.81 -24.33 -2.97
C ASP A 448 -14.02 -24.24 -1.65
N CYS A 449 -13.71 -23.03 -1.20
CA CYS A 449 -13.03 -22.76 0.06
C CYS A 449 -13.63 -21.54 0.77
N GLU A 450 -13.73 -21.61 2.09
CA GLU A 450 -14.03 -20.43 2.92
C GLU A 450 -12.81 -19.94 3.67
N THR A 451 -12.67 -18.62 3.74
CA THR A 451 -11.50 -17.95 4.31
C THR A 451 -11.87 -16.90 5.34
N PHE A 452 -10.93 -16.54 6.19
CA PHE A 452 -11.04 -15.36 7.06
C PHE A 452 -9.72 -14.61 7.10
N MET A 453 -9.77 -13.33 7.48
CA MET A 453 -8.57 -12.53 7.69
C MET A 453 -8.09 -12.66 9.13
N ASP A 454 -6.81 -12.94 9.33
CA ASP A 454 -6.17 -12.83 10.64
C ASP A 454 -5.53 -11.44 10.77
N PRO A 455 -6.12 -10.52 11.55
CA PRO A 455 -5.58 -9.17 11.70
C PRO A 455 -4.22 -9.14 12.42
N THR A 456 -3.77 -10.26 13.01
CA THR A 456 -2.49 -10.37 13.71
C THR A 456 -1.33 -10.88 12.83
N GLN A 457 -1.60 -11.34 11.61
CA GLN A 457 -0.56 -11.79 10.68
C GLN A 457 -0.05 -10.65 9.79
N ARG A 458 1.28 -10.60 9.64
CA ARG A 458 2.07 -9.45 9.13
C ARG A 458 1.84 -9.12 7.65
N THR A 459 1.16 -9.97 6.90
CA THR A 459 0.80 -9.75 5.51
C THR A 459 -0.62 -9.22 5.46
N LEU A 460 -0.76 -7.92 5.15
CA LEU A 460 -2.03 -7.16 5.05
C LEU A 460 -3.14 -7.78 4.15
N ASN A 461 -2.92 -8.94 3.55
CA ASN A 461 -3.83 -9.66 2.65
C ASN A 461 -3.84 -11.20 2.84
N SER A 462 -3.18 -11.78 3.85
CA SER A 462 -3.12 -13.25 3.98
C SER A 462 -4.46 -13.80 4.48
N GLN A 463 -5.26 -14.32 3.56
CA GLN A 463 -6.50 -15.03 3.89
C GLN A 463 -6.13 -16.39 4.47
N ILE A 464 -6.62 -16.72 5.67
CA ILE A 464 -6.47 -18.07 6.22
C ILE A 464 -7.63 -18.92 5.74
N ILE A 465 -7.31 -20.10 5.21
CA ILE A 465 -8.32 -21.07 4.78
C ILE A 465 -8.89 -21.77 5.99
N SER A 466 -10.20 -21.59 6.19
CA SER A 466 -10.96 -22.20 7.27
C SER A 466 -11.45 -23.59 6.91
N THR A 467 -12.04 -23.72 5.72
CA THR A 467 -12.64 -24.98 5.26
C THR A 467 -12.45 -25.18 3.76
N ILE A 468 -12.34 -26.44 3.36
CA ILE A 468 -12.45 -26.88 1.96
C ILE A 468 -13.77 -27.64 1.82
N GLN A 469 -14.55 -27.34 0.78
CA GLN A 469 -15.82 -28.02 0.53
C GLN A 469 -15.79 -28.78 -0.79
N LEU A 470 -16.35 -29.99 -0.76
CA LEU A 470 -16.52 -30.84 -1.93
C LEU A 470 -17.98 -31.23 -2.09
N ALA A 471 -18.45 -31.23 -3.34
CA ALA A 471 -19.78 -31.72 -3.68
C ALA A 471 -19.71 -32.63 -4.91
N SER A 472 -20.38 -33.77 -4.88
CA SER A 472 -20.55 -34.60 -6.08
C SER A 472 -21.92 -35.25 -6.10
N LEU A 473 -22.47 -35.40 -7.31
CA LEU A 473 -23.70 -36.14 -7.54
C LEU A 473 -23.38 -37.62 -7.72
N LEU A 474 -23.79 -38.45 -6.76
CA LEU A 474 -23.72 -39.90 -6.87
C LEU A 474 -24.85 -40.41 -7.78
N ILE A 475 -24.57 -40.51 -9.08
CA ILE A 475 -25.56 -40.87 -10.11
C ILE A 475 -26.29 -42.18 -9.77
N SER A 476 -25.58 -43.18 -9.24
CA SER A 476 -26.16 -44.48 -8.85
C SER A 476 -27.25 -44.41 -7.78
N ARG A 477 -27.26 -43.33 -6.98
CA ARG A 477 -28.24 -43.11 -5.90
C ARG A 477 -29.09 -41.86 -6.11
N ASN A 478 -28.84 -41.10 -7.18
CA ASN A 478 -29.43 -39.78 -7.42
C ASN A 478 -29.38 -38.88 -6.18
N GLN A 479 -28.25 -38.90 -5.46
CA GLN A 479 -28.05 -38.21 -4.19
C GLN A 479 -26.72 -37.46 -4.23
N TYR A 480 -26.67 -36.26 -3.66
CA TYR A 480 -25.41 -35.55 -3.49
C TYR A 480 -24.68 -36.06 -2.26
N LEU A 481 -23.35 -36.10 -2.37
CA LEU A 481 -22.45 -36.27 -1.23
C LEU A 481 -21.69 -34.96 -1.03
N TYR A 482 -21.69 -34.46 0.20
CA TYR A 482 -20.96 -33.25 0.56
C TYR A 482 -19.88 -33.55 1.59
N GLY A 483 -18.70 -32.96 1.41
CA GLY A 483 -17.61 -32.97 2.39
C GLY A 483 -17.27 -31.57 2.80
N VAL A 484 -17.11 -31.35 4.10
CA VAL A 484 -16.58 -30.11 4.64
C VAL A 484 -15.35 -30.47 5.47
N PHE A 485 -14.17 -30.18 4.93
CA PHE A 485 -12.89 -30.38 5.60
C PHE A 485 -12.61 -29.17 6.48
N ASP A 486 -12.52 -29.39 7.79
CA ASP A 486 -12.10 -28.37 8.74
C ASP A 486 -10.58 -28.20 8.70
N MET A 487 -10.11 -27.28 7.87
CA MET A 487 -8.68 -27.06 7.70
C MET A 487 -8.00 -26.51 8.97
N LEU A 488 -8.76 -25.88 9.88
CA LEU A 488 -8.22 -25.42 11.16
C LEU A 488 -7.97 -26.58 12.14
N ALA A 489 -8.78 -27.63 12.09
CA ALA A 489 -8.60 -28.84 12.87
C ALA A 489 -7.55 -29.78 12.23
N LEU A 490 -7.63 -29.97 10.90
CA LEU A 490 -6.76 -30.88 10.16
C LEU A 490 -5.30 -30.39 10.15
N ARG A 491 -5.03 -29.08 10.06
CA ARG A 491 -3.65 -28.54 10.09
C ARG A 491 -2.89 -28.84 11.38
N LEU A 492 -3.60 -29.12 12.48
CA LEU A 492 -2.97 -29.48 13.76
C LEU A 492 -2.54 -30.95 13.79
N GLN A 493 -3.06 -31.76 12.87
CA GLN A 493 -2.87 -33.21 12.82
C GLN A 493 -2.05 -33.65 11.61
N PHE A 494 -2.18 -32.96 10.48
CA PHE A 494 -1.52 -33.33 9.24
C PHE A 494 -0.03 -33.02 9.30
N ASP A 495 0.77 -33.98 8.86
CA ASP A 495 2.14 -33.70 8.48
C ASP A 495 2.21 -33.14 7.04
N ILE A 496 3.40 -32.71 6.64
CA ILE A 496 3.68 -32.15 5.31
C ILE A 496 3.29 -33.13 4.20
N LYS A 497 3.42 -34.44 4.43
CA LYS A 497 3.14 -35.49 3.44
C LYS A 497 1.64 -35.72 3.28
N SER A 498 0.89 -35.80 4.38
CA SER A 498 -0.58 -35.95 4.34
C SER A 498 -1.24 -34.81 3.59
N LEU A 499 -0.78 -33.56 3.79
CA LEU A 499 -1.27 -32.40 3.01
C LEU A 499 -0.95 -32.52 1.51
N ALA A 500 0.27 -32.94 1.17
CA ALA A 500 0.67 -33.13 -0.23
C ALA A 500 -0.13 -34.27 -0.89
N GLU A 501 -0.38 -35.36 -0.16
CA GLU A 501 -1.17 -36.49 -0.63
C GLU A 501 -2.64 -36.12 -0.84
N LEU A 502 -3.26 -35.40 0.11
CA LEU A 502 -4.60 -34.84 -0.05
C LEU A 502 -4.67 -33.97 -1.32
N ALA A 503 -3.70 -33.07 -1.50
CA ALA A 503 -3.67 -32.19 -2.68
C ALA A 503 -3.52 -32.99 -3.99
N GLN A 504 -2.68 -34.01 -4.02
CA GLN A 504 -2.52 -34.88 -5.18
C GLN A 504 -3.82 -35.61 -5.52
N ARG A 505 -4.51 -36.16 -4.52
CA ARG A 505 -5.79 -36.86 -4.70
C ARG A 505 -6.91 -35.93 -5.16
N LEU A 506 -6.92 -34.67 -4.75
CA LEU A 506 -7.92 -33.70 -5.18
C LEU A 506 -7.62 -33.10 -6.56
N PHE A 507 -6.47 -32.47 -6.73
CA PHE A 507 -6.17 -31.62 -7.90
C PHE A 507 -5.56 -32.39 -9.07
N CYS A 508 -5.00 -33.58 -8.82
CA CYS A 508 -4.36 -34.43 -9.84
C CYS A 508 -5.06 -35.78 -10.04
N SER A 509 -6.31 -35.90 -9.57
CA SER A 509 -7.14 -37.09 -9.76
C SER A 509 -7.29 -37.48 -11.22
N ARG A 510 -7.39 -38.80 -11.46
CA ARG A 510 -7.80 -39.37 -12.75
C ARG A 510 -9.22 -39.92 -12.72
N ASP A 511 -9.86 -39.91 -11.55
CA ASP A 511 -11.15 -40.53 -11.32
C ASP A 511 -12.32 -39.56 -11.39
N PHE A 512 -12.05 -38.25 -11.34
CA PHE A 512 -13.06 -37.20 -11.48
C PHE A 512 -12.50 -35.94 -12.15
N ILE A 513 -13.41 -35.03 -12.51
CA ILE A 513 -13.10 -33.65 -12.90
C ILE A 513 -13.43 -32.74 -11.71
N LEU A 514 -12.45 -32.00 -11.24
CA LEU A 514 -12.61 -31.01 -10.17
C LEU A 514 -13.03 -29.68 -10.77
N LEU A 515 -14.27 -29.25 -10.50
CA LEU A 515 -14.83 -27.98 -10.93
C LEU A 515 -14.57 -26.93 -9.87
N THR A 516 -14.02 -25.79 -10.30
CA THR A 516 -13.71 -24.63 -9.45
C THR A 516 -14.28 -23.37 -10.10
N TYR A 517 -14.33 -22.25 -9.38
CA TYR A 517 -14.63 -20.96 -9.98
C TYR A 517 -13.59 -19.92 -9.55
N ASN A 518 -12.84 -19.38 -10.51
CA ASN A 518 -11.71 -18.48 -10.27
C ASN A 518 -10.55 -19.14 -9.49
N TYR A 519 -10.17 -20.34 -9.92
CA TYR A 519 -9.15 -21.20 -9.31
C TYR A 519 -7.83 -20.49 -8.94
N ALA A 520 -7.42 -19.50 -9.73
CA ALA A 520 -6.18 -18.75 -9.50
C ALA A 520 -6.19 -17.99 -8.16
N CYS A 521 -7.36 -17.51 -7.73
CA CYS A 521 -7.54 -16.84 -6.46
C CYS A 521 -7.35 -17.82 -5.30
N ASP A 522 -8.09 -18.93 -5.32
CA ASP A 522 -8.06 -19.95 -4.26
C ASP A 522 -6.68 -20.63 -4.15
N THR A 523 -6.04 -20.88 -5.29
CA THR A 523 -4.68 -21.46 -5.35
C THR A 523 -3.65 -20.60 -4.62
N SER A 524 -3.75 -19.27 -4.77
CA SER A 524 -2.81 -18.34 -4.12
C SER A 524 -2.93 -18.44 -2.60
N SER A 525 -4.16 -18.43 -2.09
CA SER A 525 -4.45 -18.60 -0.65
C SER A 525 -4.05 -20.00 -0.16
N LEU A 526 -4.31 -21.06 -0.93
CA LEU A 526 -3.95 -22.43 -0.57
C LEU A 526 -2.43 -22.63 -0.47
N ILE A 527 -1.66 -22.09 -1.41
CA ILE A 527 -0.19 -22.20 -1.38
C ILE A 527 0.40 -21.40 -0.23
N GLU A 528 -0.14 -20.21 0.07
CA GLU A 528 0.32 -19.39 1.19
C GLU A 528 0.09 -20.08 2.53
N ASN A 529 -1.06 -20.73 2.71
CA ASN A 529 -1.39 -21.45 3.95
C ASN A 529 -0.74 -22.84 4.05
N TYR A 530 -0.66 -23.56 2.92
CA TYR A 530 -0.21 -24.95 2.84
C TYR A 530 0.78 -25.14 1.68
N PRO A 531 2.05 -24.69 1.82
CA PRO A 531 3.04 -24.73 0.75
C PRO A 531 3.30 -26.13 0.16
N SER A 532 3.06 -27.19 0.95
CA SER A 532 3.18 -28.58 0.51
C SER A 532 2.17 -28.99 -0.55
N MET A 533 1.09 -28.23 -0.74
CA MET A 533 0.08 -28.47 -1.78
C MET A 533 0.49 -27.89 -3.15
N ASN A 534 1.55 -27.06 -3.21
CA ASN A 534 1.93 -26.28 -4.40
C ASN A 534 2.09 -27.14 -5.65
N ASP A 535 2.80 -28.27 -5.57
CA ASP A 535 3.08 -29.10 -6.73
C ASP A 535 1.80 -29.65 -7.37
N ALA A 536 0.84 -30.09 -6.55
CA ALA A 536 -0.44 -30.62 -7.03
C ALA A 536 -1.35 -29.50 -7.56
N LEU A 537 -1.39 -28.36 -6.89
CA LEU A 537 -2.18 -27.19 -7.32
C LEU A 537 -1.71 -26.63 -8.65
N MET A 538 -0.39 -26.57 -8.86
CA MET A 538 0.23 -26.09 -10.10
C MET A 538 0.13 -27.08 -11.25
N GLN A 539 0.06 -28.38 -10.96
CA GLN A 539 -0.23 -29.41 -11.97
C GLN A 539 -1.71 -29.40 -12.37
N GLY A 540 -2.62 -29.40 -11.40
CA GLY A 540 -4.06 -29.23 -11.57
C GLY A 540 -4.69 -30.08 -12.69
N THR A 541 -4.21 -31.31 -12.90
CA THR A 541 -4.60 -32.11 -14.08
C THR A 541 -6.07 -32.53 -14.07
N ALA A 542 -6.72 -32.51 -12.91
CA ALA A 542 -8.15 -32.78 -12.75
C ALA A 542 -9.00 -31.51 -12.87
N VAL A 543 -8.42 -30.31 -12.84
CA VAL A 543 -9.12 -29.05 -12.59
C VAL A 543 -9.69 -28.44 -13.88
N ILE A 544 -10.94 -27.98 -13.79
CA ILE A 544 -11.59 -27.11 -14.77
C ILE A 544 -12.16 -25.88 -14.05
N ASP A 545 -11.71 -24.71 -14.49
CA ASP A 545 -12.16 -23.42 -13.97
C ASP A 545 -13.40 -22.92 -14.74
N LEU A 546 -14.57 -22.99 -14.09
CA LEU A 546 -15.84 -22.58 -14.67
C LEU A 546 -15.91 -21.08 -15.00
N PHE A 547 -15.04 -20.24 -14.41
CA PHE A 547 -14.93 -18.84 -14.83
C PHE A 547 -14.51 -18.73 -16.31
N ARG A 548 -13.60 -19.59 -16.77
CA ARG A 548 -13.15 -19.59 -18.18
C ARG A 548 -14.15 -20.23 -19.10
N VAL A 549 -14.84 -21.26 -18.62
CA VAL A 549 -15.95 -21.90 -19.33
C VAL A 549 -17.07 -20.87 -19.56
N GLN A 550 -17.39 -20.06 -18.54
CA GLN A 550 -18.34 -18.94 -18.64
C GLN A 550 -17.90 -17.96 -19.73
N GLN A 551 -16.65 -17.49 -19.70
CA GLN A 551 -16.13 -16.56 -20.71
C GLN A 551 -16.25 -17.12 -22.13
N TYR A 552 -15.86 -18.38 -22.33
CA TYR A 552 -15.95 -19.04 -23.62
C TYR A 552 -17.40 -19.13 -24.13
N ILE A 553 -18.33 -19.56 -23.27
CA ILE A 553 -19.74 -19.69 -23.63
C ILE A 553 -20.33 -18.34 -23.97
N LEU A 554 -20.06 -17.29 -23.18
CA LEU A 554 -20.57 -15.94 -23.46
C LEU A 554 -20.08 -15.40 -24.81
N GLU A 555 -18.84 -15.70 -25.19
CA GLU A 555 -18.25 -15.24 -26.45
C GLU A 555 -18.74 -16.04 -27.68
N HIS A 556 -18.90 -17.35 -27.56
CA HIS A 556 -19.11 -18.23 -28.73
C HIS A 556 -20.51 -18.82 -28.84
N CYS A 557 -21.17 -19.08 -27.70
CA CYS A 557 -22.45 -19.77 -27.66
C CYS A 557 -23.33 -19.37 -26.47
N PRO A 558 -23.64 -18.07 -26.30
CA PRO A 558 -24.35 -17.56 -25.12
C PRO A 558 -25.73 -18.22 -24.91
N GLN A 559 -26.35 -18.75 -25.97
CA GLN A 559 -27.60 -19.50 -25.92
C GLN A 559 -27.55 -20.75 -25.03
N VAL A 560 -26.36 -21.25 -24.67
CA VAL A 560 -26.23 -22.33 -23.67
C VAL A 560 -26.83 -21.90 -22.34
N PHE A 561 -26.67 -20.64 -21.94
CA PHE A 561 -27.26 -20.07 -20.74
C PHE A 561 -28.73 -19.69 -20.96
N PRO A 562 -29.69 -20.38 -20.32
CA PRO A 562 -31.12 -20.18 -20.59
C PRO A 562 -31.63 -18.77 -20.29
N TYR A 563 -30.95 -18.03 -19.40
CA TYR A 563 -31.38 -16.72 -18.92
C TYR A 563 -30.49 -15.58 -19.43
N TYR A 564 -29.62 -15.83 -20.41
CA TYR A 564 -28.70 -14.82 -20.94
C TYR A 564 -29.41 -13.54 -21.41
N ASP A 565 -30.40 -13.66 -22.31
CA ASP A 565 -31.09 -12.52 -22.92
C ASP A 565 -31.85 -11.66 -21.90
N VAL A 566 -32.33 -12.27 -20.82
CA VAL A 566 -33.09 -11.59 -19.75
C VAL A 566 -32.17 -10.76 -18.84
N LEU A 567 -30.87 -11.07 -18.82
CA LEU A 567 -29.93 -10.58 -17.80
C LEU A 567 -28.80 -9.68 -18.34
N LEU A 568 -28.87 -9.27 -19.61
CA LEU A 568 -27.89 -8.43 -20.31
C LEU A 568 -27.49 -7.13 -19.57
N ASN A 569 -28.35 -6.63 -18.67
CA ASN A 569 -28.14 -5.38 -17.90
C ASN A 569 -27.89 -5.61 -16.39
N SER A 570 -27.63 -6.85 -15.96
CA SER A 570 -27.48 -7.15 -14.54
C SER A 570 -26.09 -6.79 -14.00
N LYS A 571 -26.02 -6.22 -12.79
CA LYS A 571 -24.76 -5.81 -12.12
C LYS A 571 -24.09 -6.94 -11.31
N SER A 572 -24.61 -8.17 -11.35
CA SER A 572 -24.02 -9.28 -10.59
C SER A 572 -22.68 -9.70 -11.21
N ARG A 573 -21.71 -10.04 -10.35
CA ARG A 573 -20.38 -10.54 -10.74
C ARG A 573 -20.06 -11.86 -10.05
N GLY A 574 -19.16 -12.64 -10.63
CA GLY A 574 -18.61 -13.87 -10.04
C GLY A 574 -19.56 -15.05 -10.11
N LEU A 575 -19.39 -16.05 -9.24
CA LEU A 575 -20.17 -17.30 -9.29
C LEU A 575 -21.69 -17.04 -9.28
N SER A 576 -22.16 -16.10 -8.45
CA SER A 576 -23.58 -15.73 -8.42
C SER A 576 -24.14 -15.20 -9.73
N GLU A 577 -23.32 -14.61 -10.61
CA GLU A 577 -23.73 -14.21 -11.96
C GLU A 577 -23.92 -15.44 -12.84
N LEU A 578 -22.96 -16.37 -12.81
CA LEU A 578 -23.04 -17.63 -13.56
C LEU A 578 -24.26 -18.45 -13.15
N VAL A 579 -24.53 -18.55 -11.84
CA VAL A 579 -25.73 -19.20 -11.30
C VAL A 579 -27.00 -18.55 -11.85
N ARG A 580 -27.02 -17.22 -11.95
CA ARG A 580 -28.17 -16.48 -12.48
C ARG A 580 -28.36 -16.71 -13.98
N LEU A 581 -27.28 -16.73 -14.76
CA LEU A 581 -27.31 -17.08 -16.18
C LEU A 581 -27.85 -18.50 -16.41
N CYS A 582 -27.54 -19.42 -15.49
CA CYS A 582 -27.93 -20.83 -15.56
C CYS A 582 -29.37 -21.08 -15.08
N PHE A 583 -29.78 -20.49 -13.96
CA PHE A 583 -31.00 -20.84 -13.23
C PHE A 583 -31.96 -19.67 -13.01
N GLY A 584 -31.63 -18.48 -13.52
CA GLY A 584 -32.48 -17.28 -13.44
C GLY A 584 -32.49 -16.60 -12.07
N ARG A 585 -31.80 -17.16 -11.08
CA ARG A 585 -31.74 -16.66 -9.70
C ARG A 585 -30.28 -16.54 -9.23
N PRO A 586 -29.91 -15.50 -8.46
CA PRO A 586 -28.61 -15.40 -7.83
C PRO A 586 -28.39 -16.49 -6.77
N LEU A 587 -27.12 -16.70 -6.41
CA LEU A 587 -26.72 -17.51 -5.27
C LEU A 587 -27.00 -16.75 -3.96
N ASP A 588 -27.22 -17.49 -2.87
CA ASP A 588 -27.27 -16.92 -1.53
C ASP A 588 -25.89 -16.37 -1.17
N LYS A 589 -25.81 -15.19 -0.53
CA LYS A 589 -24.55 -14.58 -0.09
C LYS A 589 -24.53 -14.25 1.41
N SER A 590 -25.57 -14.66 2.13
CA SER A 590 -25.81 -14.30 3.53
C SER A 590 -24.70 -14.73 4.49
N MET A 591 -23.97 -15.81 4.18
CA MET A 591 -22.91 -16.32 5.05
C MET A 591 -21.50 -16.03 4.53
N GLN A 592 -21.35 -15.32 3.40
CA GLN A 592 -20.04 -15.02 2.80
C GLN A 592 -19.09 -14.30 3.78
N THR A 593 -19.66 -13.52 4.71
CA THR A 593 -18.89 -12.73 5.69
C THR A 593 -19.09 -13.21 7.13
N SER A 594 -19.56 -14.44 7.30
CA SER A 594 -19.71 -15.08 8.59
C SER A 594 -18.35 -15.29 9.27
N ASP A 595 -18.33 -15.43 10.60
CA ASP A 595 -17.10 -15.78 11.31
C ASP A 595 -16.74 -17.26 11.07
N TRP A 596 -15.98 -17.50 10.01
CA TRP A 596 -15.47 -18.82 9.64
C TRP A 596 -14.40 -19.34 10.60
N ARG A 597 -13.93 -18.57 11.59
CA ARG A 597 -12.99 -19.08 12.63
C ARG A 597 -13.70 -19.89 13.70
N LYS A 598 -14.96 -19.56 13.95
CA LYS A 598 -15.71 -20.12 15.08
C LYS A 598 -15.92 -21.62 14.90
N ARG A 599 -15.73 -22.38 15.98
CA ARG A 599 -16.04 -23.81 16.06
C ARG A 599 -16.95 -24.10 17.25
N PRO A 600 -17.93 -25.01 17.12
CA PRO A 600 -18.33 -25.68 15.88
C PRO A 600 -18.97 -24.70 14.88
N LEU A 601 -18.95 -25.04 13.58
CA LEU A 601 -19.66 -24.26 12.56
C LEU A 601 -21.18 -24.34 12.78
N LYS A 602 -21.88 -23.22 12.56
CA LYS A 602 -23.34 -23.17 12.59
C LYS A 602 -23.92 -24.02 11.44
N GLN A 603 -25.12 -24.59 11.64
CA GLN A 603 -25.84 -25.31 10.57
C GLN A 603 -25.97 -24.49 9.28
N ALA A 604 -26.24 -23.18 9.39
CA ALA A 604 -26.34 -22.31 8.24
C ALA A 604 -24.99 -22.14 7.50
N GLN A 605 -23.87 -22.08 8.22
CA GLN A 605 -22.53 -22.06 7.62
C GLN A 605 -22.22 -23.36 6.87
N LEU A 606 -22.58 -24.52 7.44
CA LEU A 606 -22.41 -25.81 6.78
C LEU A 606 -23.21 -25.89 5.47
N ILE A 607 -24.51 -25.56 5.52
CA ILE A 607 -25.39 -25.58 4.33
C ILE A 607 -24.90 -24.61 3.26
N TYR A 608 -24.54 -23.39 3.66
CA TYR A 608 -24.01 -22.38 2.73
C TYR A 608 -22.70 -22.85 2.09
N SER A 609 -21.75 -23.33 2.88
CA SER A 609 -20.43 -23.70 2.37
C SER A 609 -20.48 -24.82 1.33
N VAL A 610 -21.39 -25.79 1.46
CA VAL A 610 -21.54 -26.87 0.46
C VAL A 610 -22.42 -26.45 -0.72
N LEU A 611 -23.21 -25.38 -0.61
CA LEU A 611 -24.00 -24.82 -1.71
C LEU A 611 -23.09 -24.31 -2.83
N ASP A 612 -22.01 -23.61 -2.49
CA ASP A 612 -21.09 -23.02 -3.44
C ASP A 612 -20.29 -24.11 -4.19
N ALA A 613 -19.89 -25.18 -3.53
CA ALA A 613 -19.34 -26.36 -4.20
C ALA A 613 -20.41 -27.10 -5.06
N ARG A 614 -21.63 -27.28 -4.53
CA ARG A 614 -22.71 -27.99 -5.25
C ARG A 614 -23.06 -27.32 -6.56
N VAL A 615 -23.20 -26.00 -6.54
CA VAL A 615 -23.73 -25.27 -7.70
C VAL A 615 -22.79 -25.38 -8.90
N LEU A 616 -21.49 -25.58 -8.69
CA LEU A 616 -20.53 -25.86 -9.77
C LEU A 616 -20.90 -27.15 -10.53
N VAL A 617 -21.29 -28.21 -9.80
CA VAL A 617 -21.78 -29.46 -10.39
C VAL A 617 -23.08 -29.22 -11.15
N ASP A 618 -24.02 -28.48 -10.55
CA ASP A 618 -25.31 -28.18 -11.17
C ASP A 618 -25.14 -27.39 -12.48
N ILE A 619 -24.21 -26.43 -12.52
CA ILE A 619 -23.84 -25.66 -13.71
C ILE A 619 -23.26 -26.57 -14.79
N ALA A 620 -22.33 -27.46 -14.45
CA ALA A 620 -21.72 -28.36 -15.42
C ALA A 620 -22.75 -29.30 -16.05
N LEU A 621 -23.63 -29.89 -15.25
CA LEU A 621 -24.72 -30.74 -15.73
C LEU A 621 -25.70 -29.96 -16.63
N LEU A 622 -25.99 -28.70 -16.30
CA LEU A 622 -26.80 -27.84 -17.15
C LEU A 622 -26.10 -27.58 -18.49
N ILE A 623 -24.82 -27.23 -18.48
CA ILE A 623 -24.03 -26.97 -19.69
C ILE A 623 -24.06 -28.21 -20.59
N GLU A 624 -23.76 -29.40 -20.07
CA GLU A 624 -23.80 -30.65 -20.84
C GLU A 624 -25.18 -30.91 -21.46
N LYS A 625 -26.25 -30.73 -20.67
CA LYS A 625 -27.61 -30.89 -21.15
C LYS A 625 -27.94 -29.88 -22.25
N ARG A 626 -27.53 -28.63 -22.09
CA ARG A 626 -27.83 -27.53 -23.01
C ARG A 626 -27.05 -27.65 -24.31
N THR A 627 -25.75 -27.91 -24.26
CA THR A 627 -24.91 -28.10 -25.45
C THR A 627 -25.38 -29.30 -26.26
N HIS A 628 -25.74 -30.42 -25.61
CA HIS A 628 -26.35 -31.56 -26.28
C HIS A 628 -27.68 -31.20 -26.93
N SER A 629 -28.59 -30.51 -26.21
CA SER A 629 -29.91 -30.12 -26.74
C SER A 629 -29.84 -29.14 -27.92
N LEU A 630 -28.80 -28.28 -27.93
CA LEU A 630 -28.55 -27.27 -28.96
C LEU A 630 -27.63 -27.79 -30.07
N GLN A 631 -27.19 -29.05 -29.99
CA GLN A 631 -26.26 -29.68 -30.92
C GLN A 631 -24.94 -28.90 -31.08
N ILE A 632 -24.48 -28.27 -30.00
CA ILE A 632 -23.20 -27.56 -29.95
C ILE A 632 -22.11 -28.59 -29.63
N PRO A 633 -21.06 -28.74 -30.45
CA PRO A 633 -19.92 -29.59 -30.14
C PRO A 633 -19.27 -29.14 -28.82
N TRP A 634 -19.27 -30.01 -27.81
CA TRP A 634 -18.78 -29.69 -26.48
C TRP A 634 -17.86 -30.80 -25.95
N SER A 635 -16.70 -30.40 -25.43
CA SER A 635 -15.81 -31.31 -24.72
C SER A 635 -15.13 -30.60 -23.55
N TRP A 636 -15.28 -31.15 -22.35
CA TRP A 636 -14.60 -30.68 -21.15
C TRP A 636 -13.07 -30.81 -21.22
N SER A 637 -12.54 -31.70 -22.07
CA SER A 637 -11.08 -31.81 -22.29
C SER A 637 -10.46 -30.52 -22.79
N ASN A 638 -11.23 -29.68 -23.49
CA ASN A 638 -10.76 -28.41 -24.03
C ASN A 638 -10.44 -27.38 -22.94
N PHE A 639 -10.88 -27.63 -21.71
CA PHE A 639 -10.71 -26.73 -20.57
C PHE A 639 -9.79 -27.29 -19.48
N LYS A 640 -9.27 -28.52 -19.62
CA LYS A 640 -8.37 -29.15 -18.64
C LYS A 640 -6.96 -28.52 -18.66
N GLY A 641 -6.37 -28.35 -17.47
CA GLY A 641 -4.93 -28.08 -17.31
C GLY A 641 -4.45 -26.68 -17.70
N TYR A 642 -5.34 -25.71 -17.94
CA TYR A 642 -4.94 -24.36 -18.31
C TYR A 642 -4.60 -23.52 -17.08
N ILE A 643 -3.40 -23.69 -16.54
CA ILE A 643 -2.87 -22.84 -15.48
C ILE A 643 -1.99 -21.75 -16.15
N TRP A 644 -2.48 -20.51 -16.13
CA TRP A 644 -1.86 -19.24 -16.58
C TRP A 644 -1.44 -19.04 -18.06
N THR A 645 -2.23 -18.24 -18.80
CA THR A 645 -1.85 -16.97 -19.45
C THR A 645 -2.95 -16.51 -20.41
N ASN A 646 -3.44 -15.29 -20.22
CA ASN A 646 -4.43 -14.58 -21.05
C ASN A 646 -4.02 -14.37 -22.54
N LYS A 647 -2.91 -14.97 -23.01
CA LYS A 647 -2.48 -14.96 -24.43
C LYS A 647 -2.79 -16.26 -25.17
N ALA A 648 -2.90 -17.40 -24.48
CA ALA A 648 -3.06 -18.70 -25.13
C ALA A 648 -4.49 -18.95 -25.66
N PHE A 649 -5.49 -18.26 -25.11
CA PHE A 649 -6.89 -18.43 -25.50
C PHE A 649 -7.17 -18.00 -26.95
N LYS A 650 -6.43 -16.99 -27.46
CA LYS A 650 -6.57 -16.58 -28.87
C LYS A 650 -5.96 -17.56 -29.88
N LYS A 651 -5.02 -18.44 -29.48
CA LYS A 651 -4.21 -19.20 -30.46
C LYS A 651 -4.71 -20.63 -30.73
N ARG A 652 -5.71 -21.12 -30.00
CA ARG A 652 -6.24 -22.49 -30.18
C ARG A 652 -7.69 -22.57 -30.67
N VAL A 653 -8.49 -21.50 -30.57
CA VAL A 653 -9.82 -21.47 -31.20
C VAL A 653 -9.71 -21.32 -32.72
N GLU A 654 -8.56 -20.88 -33.25
CA GLU A 654 -8.30 -20.79 -34.69
C GLU A 654 -7.79 -22.10 -35.33
N ILE A 655 -7.61 -23.20 -34.58
CA ILE A 655 -7.02 -24.44 -35.13
C ILE A 655 -8.02 -25.60 -35.28
N ASP A 656 -9.24 -25.51 -34.72
CA ASP A 656 -10.31 -26.50 -34.96
C ASP A 656 -11.61 -25.81 -35.45
N VAL A 657 -11.53 -25.17 -36.62
CA VAL A 657 -12.66 -24.86 -37.51
C VAL A 657 -12.37 -25.41 -38.90
#